data_AF-A0A661R181-F1
#
_entry.id   AF-A0A661R181-F1
#
_cell.length_a   1.000
_cell.length_b   1.000
_cell.length_c   1.000
_cell.angle_alpha   90.00
_cell.angle_beta   90.00
_cell.angle_gamma   90.00
#
_symmetry.space_group_name_H-M   'P 1'
#
loop_
_entity.id
_entity.type
_entity.pdbx_description
1 polymer ?
#
loop_
_entity_poly.entity_id
_entity_poly.type
_entity_poly.pdbx_seq_one_letter_code
_entity_poly.pdbx_strand_id
1 'polypeptide(L)'
;MPRIYDNIENKLKQGLNKTLENAQRADFCIGYFNLRGWRLLYQQVDNLSGDYLPEEYEDDVKYHCRVLIGMQRQPVQILEDNFSTDERSVLDNAKAIEFKKKLAKELKEQLIIGTPNNEDEKALRKLSRQIKTGKVIVKLHLAHPLHTKLYLSVREDYNTPVIGFVGSSNLTFSGISSQGELNVDVVEQDAAAKLVKWYQDRWDDRWSIDISKELIEILDKSWAGEKEIPPYYIYLKTAYHLASEARAGMTEFSLSKRFKKELFQYQASAVKVAAHHLHKRGGVIIGDVVGIGKTITATALAKIFEDDFFLETLIICPKNLVTMWEDYAHKYQLRAKVMSVTQIQNKLGDERRFRLVIVDESHNFRNREGKRYRALHEYIQLNDSKVILLTATAYNKSYLDLGNQLRLFVDEEQNLGITPERFIESIGGRVHFSARYQTNENTIAAFEKSNFPDDWNELMRLFLVRRTRSFIKNNYAKTDKNGKDYLLFPDGTRQYFPERIPRRVDFSFKLKDKDDQYARLYSKDVIKLIDKMRFPRYGLGQDDYIQDNPKEQFEPHEKIIIENLGRAGIQLKGFARTNLFKRLESSGYAFMLSVSRQILRNYLFLHAIENNKPLPVGKQETAIIDDYLFSDSDDELEIGIMDTQKQYQKNAAHFYHDLVQKHKKQYDWIRSIFFTKILKEDLDNDNKQLLKIVNMNKKWEAVKD
;
A
#
# COMPACT_ATOMS: atom_id res chain seq x y z
N MET A 1 22.18 -51.77 -34.49
CA MET A 1 20.97 -51.71 -33.63
C MET A 1 20.71 -50.25 -33.30
N PRO A 2 19.44 -49.81 -33.32
CA PRO A 2 19.09 -48.45 -32.92
C PRO A 2 19.41 -48.21 -31.44
N ARG A 3 19.86 -47.01 -31.11
CA ARG A 3 20.08 -46.51 -29.76
C ARG A 3 18.84 -45.75 -29.30
N ILE A 4 18.43 -46.04 -28.08
CA ILE A 4 17.32 -45.36 -27.41
C ILE A 4 17.89 -44.23 -26.55
N TYR A 5 17.28 -43.06 -26.64
CA TYR A 5 17.58 -41.87 -25.84
C TYR A 5 16.35 -41.49 -25.02
N ASP A 6 16.41 -41.79 -23.73
CA ASP A 6 15.33 -41.58 -22.75
C ASP A 6 15.63 -40.45 -21.74
N ASN A 7 16.82 -39.84 -21.84
CA ASN A 7 17.38 -38.89 -20.89
C ASN A 7 17.51 -39.43 -19.44
N ILE A 8 17.43 -40.75 -19.25
CA ILE A 8 17.71 -41.45 -17.99
C ILE A 8 19.10 -42.09 -18.11
N GLU A 9 19.23 -43.07 -19.00
CA GLU A 9 20.48 -43.78 -19.27
C GLU A 9 21.27 -43.08 -20.38
N ASN A 10 20.58 -42.76 -21.49
CA ASN A 10 21.18 -42.14 -22.66
C ASN A 10 20.55 -40.77 -22.90
N LYS A 11 21.38 -39.72 -22.79
CA LYS A 11 20.92 -38.33 -22.98
C LYS A 11 20.90 -37.97 -24.46
N LEU A 12 19.73 -37.55 -24.97
CA LEU A 12 19.58 -37.11 -26.37
C LEU A 12 20.59 -36.01 -26.72
N LYS A 13 20.84 -35.09 -25.77
CA LYS A 13 21.85 -34.02 -25.92
C LYS A 13 23.21 -34.55 -26.38
N GLN A 14 23.68 -35.64 -25.79
CA GLN A 14 25.00 -36.20 -26.07
C GLN A 14 25.01 -36.91 -27.40
N GLY A 15 23.95 -37.68 -27.72
CA GLY A 15 23.79 -38.32 -29.02
C GLY A 15 23.76 -37.32 -30.16
N LEU A 16 22.90 -36.31 -30.06
CA LEU A 16 22.73 -35.29 -31.08
C LEU A 16 24.01 -34.46 -31.29
N ASN A 17 24.68 -34.02 -30.22
CA ASN A 17 25.94 -33.25 -30.36
C ASN A 17 27.06 -34.08 -30.98
N LYS A 18 27.27 -35.34 -30.54
CA LYS A 18 28.29 -36.23 -31.14
C LYS A 18 28.04 -36.50 -32.62
N THR A 19 26.77 -36.63 -33.01
CA THR A 19 26.41 -36.84 -34.41
C THR A 19 26.58 -35.57 -35.24
N LEU A 20 26.33 -34.39 -34.67
CA LEU A 20 26.51 -33.10 -35.35
C LEU A 20 27.99 -32.67 -35.44
N GLU A 21 28.88 -33.18 -34.59
CA GLU A 21 30.32 -32.89 -34.65
C GLU A 21 30.96 -33.27 -36.00
N ASN A 22 30.45 -34.33 -36.64
CA ASN A 22 30.94 -34.82 -37.94
C ASN A 22 29.91 -34.59 -39.06
N ALA A 23 29.04 -33.59 -38.92
CA ALA A 23 28.00 -33.27 -39.88
C ALA A 23 28.40 -32.11 -40.77
N GLN A 24 27.98 -32.18 -42.04
CA GLN A 24 28.08 -31.07 -42.99
C GLN A 24 26.82 -30.20 -42.93
N ARG A 25 25.63 -30.82 -42.85
CA ARG A 25 24.33 -30.14 -42.78
C ARG A 25 23.43 -30.75 -41.70
N ALA A 26 22.57 -29.92 -41.10
CA ALA A 26 21.57 -30.35 -40.14
C ALA A 26 20.16 -29.84 -40.48
N ASP A 27 19.17 -30.72 -40.47
CA ASP A 27 17.78 -30.38 -40.79
C ASP A 27 16.87 -30.76 -39.60
N PHE A 28 16.30 -29.75 -38.94
CA PHE A 28 15.48 -29.93 -37.73
C PHE A 28 14.02 -29.60 -38.02
N CYS A 29 13.12 -30.51 -37.69
CA CYS A 29 11.67 -30.29 -37.74
C CYS A 29 11.08 -30.48 -36.34
N ILE A 30 10.63 -29.38 -35.73
CA ILE A 30 10.19 -29.34 -34.33
C ILE A 30 8.81 -28.70 -34.21
N GLY A 31 7.92 -29.30 -33.41
CA GLY A 31 6.60 -28.74 -33.13
C GLY A 31 6.61 -27.52 -32.21
N TYR A 32 7.69 -27.33 -31.44
CA TYR A 32 7.87 -26.16 -30.58
C TYR A 32 9.35 -25.77 -30.52
N PHE A 33 9.65 -24.50 -30.80
CA PHE A 33 11.00 -23.97 -30.74
C PHE A 33 11.21 -23.14 -29.48
N ASN A 34 12.05 -23.63 -28.57
CA ASN A 34 12.53 -22.82 -27.45
C ASN A 34 13.86 -22.16 -27.79
N LEU A 35 13.83 -20.83 -27.90
CA LEU A 35 14.98 -20.00 -28.27
C LEU A 35 16.17 -20.21 -27.33
N ARG A 36 15.93 -20.38 -26.03
CA ARG A 36 17.00 -20.65 -25.05
C ARG A 36 17.52 -22.09 -25.15
N GLY A 37 16.70 -23.01 -25.66
CA GLY A 37 17.10 -24.38 -25.99
C GLY A 37 18.22 -24.43 -27.04
N TRP A 38 18.36 -23.39 -27.87
CA TRP A 38 19.44 -23.29 -28.87
C TRP A 38 20.85 -23.32 -28.25
N ARG A 39 20.98 -22.94 -26.97
CA ARG A 39 22.23 -23.07 -26.19
C ARG A 39 22.83 -24.48 -26.26
N LEU A 40 21.99 -25.50 -26.46
CA LEU A 40 22.41 -26.90 -26.46
C LEU A 40 23.12 -27.33 -27.75
N LEU A 41 22.95 -26.59 -28.86
CA LEU A 41 23.39 -26.99 -30.21
C LEU A 41 24.18 -25.90 -30.95
N TYR A 42 24.15 -24.63 -30.51
CA TYR A 42 24.69 -23.53 -31.31
C TYR A 42 26.17 -23.67 -31.69
N GLN A 43 26.99 -24.34 -30.86
CA GLN A 43 28.42 -24.53 -31.13
C GLN A 43 28.64 -25.51 -32.29
N GLN A 44 27.89 -26.60 -32.30
CA GLN A 44 27.93 -27.63 -33.34
C GLN A 44 27.40 -27.04 -34.65
N VAL A 45 26.29 -26.27 -34.59
CA VAL A 45 25.76 -25.57 -35.76
C VAL A 45 26.78 -24.57 -36.33
N ASP A 46 27.55 -23.88 -35.48
CA ASP A 46 28.64 -22.98 -35.93
C ASP A 46 29.75 -23.71 -36.70
N ASN A 47 29.94 -25.01 -36.50
CA ASN A 47 31.01 -25.80 -37.13
C ASN A 47 30.57 -26.50 -38.42
N LEU A 48 29.27 -26.53 -38.73
CA LEU A 48 28.76 -27.12 -39.96
C LEU A 48 29.40 -26.44 -41.18
N SER A 49 29.93 -27.23 -42.11
CA SER A 49 30.56 -26.79 -43.35
C SER A 49 29.56 -26.48 -44.46
N GLY A 50 28.32 -26.95 -44.29
CA GLY A 50 27.22 -26.87 -45.24
C GLY A 50 27.31 -27.93 -46.34
N ASP A 51 26.15 -28.30 -46.89
CA ASP A 51 26.01 -29.27 -47.97
C ASP A 51 24.92 -28.83 -48.96
N TYR A 52 25.01 -29.27 -50.21
CA TYR A 52 23.98 -29.05 -51.23
C TYR A 52 22.86 -30.08 -51.06
N LEU A 53 21.69 -29.81 -51.63
CA LEU A 53 20.67 -30.85 -51.75
C LEU A 53 21.09 -31.86 -52.83
N PRO A 54 20.60 -33.12 -52.76
CA PRO A 54 20.79 -34.07 -53.85
C PRO A 54 20.32 -33.48 -55.20
N GLU A 55 20.96 -33.89 -56.30
CA GLU A 55 20.72 -33.36 -57.66
C GLU A 55 19.23 -33.37 -58.08
N GLU A 56 18.42 -34.24 -57.47
CA GLU A 56 16.97 -34.36 -57.73
C GLU A 56 16.13 -33.13 -57.31
N TYR A 57 16.67 -32.20 -56.52
CA TYR A 57 15.91 -31.05 -55.98
C TYR A 57 16.12 -29.71 -56.71
N GLU A 58 16.89 -29.67 -57.81
CA GLU A 58 17.16 -28.46 -58.62
C GLU A 58 17.42 -27.18 -57.76
N ASP A 59 18.26 -27.29 -56.72
CA ASP A 59 18.57 -26.21 -55.79
C ASP A 59 20.10 -26.06 -55.59
N ASP A 60 20.65 -24.94 -56.06
CA ASP A 60 22.08 -24.61 -55.95
C ASP A 60 22.44 -23.91 -54.63
N VAL A 61 21.52 -23.86 -53.66
CA VAL A 61 21.76 -23.25 -52.34
C VAL A 61 22.52 -24.23 -51.44
N LYS A 62 23.67 -23.77 -50.92
CA LYS A 62 24.42 -24.51 -49.89
C LYS A 62 23.81 -24.27 -48.50
N TYR A 63 23.14 -25.29 -47.96
CA TYR A 63 22.49 -25.22 -46.65
C TYR A 63 23.40 -25.71 -45.53
N HIS A 64 23.35 -25.04 -44.38
CA HIS A 64 24.11 -25.43 -43.18
C HIS A 64 23.17 -26.00 -42.12
N CYS A 65 22.23 -25.20 -41.64
CA CYS A 65 21.19 -25.66 -40.74
C CYS A 65 19.82 -25.13 -41.15
N ARG A 66 18.84 -26.03 -41.28
CA ARG A 66 17.44 -25.68 -41.60
C ARG A 66 16.55 -26.06 -40.44
N VAL A 67 15.73 -25.12 -39.98
CA VAL A 67 14.79 -25.33 -38.86
C VAL A 67 13.37 -25.10 -39.38
N LEU A 68 12.57 -26.16 -39.39
CA LEU A 68 11.16 -26.12 -39.69
C LEU A 68 10.37 -26.18 -38.38
N ILE A 69 9.62 -25.12 -38.09
CA ILE A 69 8.76 -25.03 -36.91
C ILE A 69 7.34 -25.39 -37.33
N GLY A 70 6.79 -26.38 -36.63
CA GLY A 70 5.39 -26.76 -36.76
C GLY A 70 4.47 -25.93 -35.87
N MET A 71 3.20 -25.85 -36.24
CA MET A 71 2.16 -25.32 -35.35
C MET A 71 1.59 -26.44 -34.48
N GLN A 72 1.66 -26.25 -33.15
CA GLN A 72 0.92 -27.06 -32.18
C GLN A 72 -0.38 -26.33 -31.81
N ARG A 73 -1.53 -26.96 -32.08
CA ARG A 73 -2.83 -26.45 -31.62
C ARG A 73 -3.09 -26.87 -30.18
N GLN A 74 -3.73 -26.00 -29.40
CA GLN A 74 -4.21 -26.35 -28.07
C GLN A 74 -5.31 -27.42 -28.19
N PRO A 75 -5.42 -28.39 -27.27
CA PRO A 75 -6.45 -29.45 -27.34
C PRO A 75 -7.87 -28.90 -27.49
N VAL A 76 -8.18 -27.78 -26.82
CA VAL A 76 -9.47 -27.08 -26.93
C VAL A 76 -9.74 -26.56 -28.34
N GLN A 77 -8.72 -25.99 -29.00
CA GLN A 77 -8.85 -25.50 -30.39
C GLN A 77 -9.04 -26.65 -31.38
N ILE A 78 -8.37 -27.78 -31.16
CA ILE A 78 -8.57 -29.00 -31.97
C ILE A 78 -10.00 -29.51 -31.84
N LEU A 79 -10.57 -29.46 -30.63
CA LEU A 79 -11.97 -29.84 -30.38
C LEU A 79 -12.93 -28.86 -31.06
N GLU A 80 -12.75 -27.55 -30.88
CA GLU A 80 -13.57 -26.51 -31.50
C GLU A 80 -13.59 -26.63 -33.03
N ASP A 81 -12.43 -26.86 -33.66
CA ASP A 81 -12.31 -27.04 -35.11
C ASP A 81 -12.99 -28.33 -35.60
N ASN A 82 -12.94 -29.42 -34.81
CA ASN A 82 -13.58 -30.69 -35.17
C ASN A 82 -15.11 -30.64 -35.06
N PHE A 83 -15.65 -29.76 -34.20
CA PHE A 83 -17.10 -29.54 -34.06
C PHE A 83 -17.63 -28.41 -34.96
N SER A 84 -16.74 -27.62 -35.56
CA SER A 84 -17.11 -26.63 -36.58
C SER A 84 -17.42 -27.34 -37.90
N THR A 85 -18.64 -27.16 -38.42
CA THR A 85 -19.10 -27.71 -39.70
C THR A 85 -18.54 -27.00 -40.94
N ASP A 86 -17.67 -26.00 -40.77
CA ASP A 86 -17.04 -25.31 -41.88
C ASP A 86 -16.01 -26.23 -42.55
N GLU A 87 -16.36 -26.73 -43.74
CA GLU A 87 -15.46 -27.44 -44.65
C GLU A 87 -14.12 -26.70 -44.75
N ARG A 88 -13.05 -27.35 -44.27
CA ARG A 88 -11.62 -27.02 -44.46
C ARG A 88 -11.40 -25.56 -44.85
N SER A 89 -11.39 -24.67 -43.86
CA SER A 89 -10.91 -23.29 -44.04
C SER A 89 -9.59 -23.31 -44.82
N VAL A 90 -9.64 -22.99 -46.12
CA VAL A 90 -8.47 -22.99 -46.98
C VAL A 90 -7.52 -21.93 -46.42
N LEU A 91 -6.27 -22.29 -46.14
CA LEU A 91 -5.26 -21.33 -45.74
C LEU A 91 -5.14 -20.26 -46.82
N ASP A 92 -5.18 -19.00 -46.41
CA ASP A 92 -4.95 -17.83 -47.25
C ASP A 92 -3.79 -17.00 -46.70
N ASN A 93 -3.36 -16.00 -47.48
CA ASN A 93 -2.25 -15.13 -47.08
C ASN A 93 -2.57 -14.33 -45.80
N ALA A 94 -3.85 -14.00 -45.55
CA ALA A 94 -4.24 -13.23 -44.37
C ALA A 94 -4.07 -14.05 -43.08
N LYS A 95 -4.57 -15.29 -43.06
CA LYS A 95 -4.38 -16.25 -41.97
C LYS A 95 -2.91 -16.60 -41.77
N ALA A 96 -2.14 -16.73 -42.85
CA ALA A 96 -0.70 -16.97 -42.75
C ALA A 96 0.03 -15.81 -42.05
N ILE A 97 -0.31 -14.56 -42.37
CA ILE A 97 0.23 -13.38 -41.67
C ILE A 97 -0.20 -13.37 -40.20
N GLU A 98 -1.44 -13.74 -39.89
CA GLU A 98 -1.94 -13.84 -38.52
C GLU A 98 -1.16 -14.88 -37.71
N PHE A 99 -0.98 -16.10 -38.22
CA PHE A 99 -0.20 -17.15 -37.57
C PHE A 99 1.26 -16.74 -37.36
N LYS A 100 1.85 -16.06 -38.34
CA LYS A 100 3.21 -15.51 -38.23
C LYS A 100 3.30 -14.46 -37.10
N LYS A 101 2.31 -13.55 -36.99
CA LYS A 101 2.23 -12.58 -35.88
C LYS A 101 2.03 -13.27 -34.53
N LYS A 102 1.20 -14.32 -34.48
CA LYS A 102 0.96 -15.11 -33.26
C LYS A 102 2.24 -15.79 -32.79
N LEU A 103 2.95 -16.49 -33.67
CA LEU A 103 4.25 -17.11 -33.34
C LEU A 103 5.27 -16.04 -32.89
N ALA A 104 5.35 -14.91 -33.58
CA ALA A 104 6.24 -13.82 -33.20
C ALA A 104 5.94 -13.28 -31.79
N LYS A 105 4.67 -13.26 -31.38
CA LYS A 105 4.25 -12.89 -30.03
C LYS A 105 4.67 -13.96 -29.01
N GLU A 106 4.41 -15.23 -29.29
CA GLU A 106 4.78 -16.36 -28.42
C GLU A 106 6.30 -16.42 -28.19
N LEU A 107 7.10 -16.23 -29.23
CA LEU A 107 8.57 -16.17 -29.13
C LEU A 107 9.05 -14.97 -28.30
N LYS A 108 8.39 -13.80 -28.42
CA LYS A 108 8.70 -12.64 -27.56
C LYS A 108 8.36 -12.92 -26.09
N GLU A 109 7.20 -13.51 -25.82
CA GLU A 109 6.77 -13.86 -24.48
C GLU A 109 7.75 -14.86 -23.84
N GLN A 110 8.24 -15.84 -24.60
CA GLN A 110 9.25 -16.78 -24.13
C GLN A 110 10.54 -16.08 -23.64
N LEU A 111 10.97 -14.98 -24.28
CA LEU A 111 12.17 -14.25 -23.85
C LEU A 111 11.97 -13.49 -22.54
N ILE A 112 10.72 -13.17 -22.17
CA ILE A 112 10.35 -12.46 -20.95
C ILE A 112 10.27 -13.42 -19.74
N ILE A 113 10.04 -14.72 -19.98
CA ILE A 113 9.93 -15.72 -18.93
C ILE A 113 11.30 -16.06 -18.33
N GLY A 114 11.39 -16.02 -17.01
CA GLY A 114 12.60 -16.35 -16.25
C GLY A 114 13.65 -15.25 -16.26
N THR A 115 14.66 -15.39 -15.41
CA THR A 115 15.75 -14.41 -15.30
C THR A 115 16.73 -14.51 -16.48
N PRO A 116 17.12 -13.38 -17.09
CA PRO A 116 18.25 -13.32 -18.01
C PRO A 116 19.55 -13.82 -17.38
N ASN A 117 20.39 -14.51 -18.15
CA ASN A 117 21.74 -14.92 -17.74
C ASN A 117 22.71 -14.86 -18.93
N ASN A 118 24.01 -14.84 -18.63
CA ASN A 118 25.07 -14.65 -19.64
C ASN A 118 25.14 -15.79 -20.67
N GLU A 119 24.79 -17.03 -20.29
CA GLU A 119 24.84 -18.17 -21.21
C GLU A 119 23.70 -18.10 -22.25
N ASP A 120 22.49 -17.78 -21.80
CA ASP A 120 21.34 -17.56 -22.67
C ASP A 120 21.59 -16.34 -23.58
N GLU A 121 22.17 -15.25 -23.06
CA GLU A 121 22.55 -14.08 -23.87
C GLU A 121 23.48 -14.47 -25.03
N LYS A 122 24.55 -15.21 -24.71
CA LYS A 122 25.53 -15.68 -25.69
C LYS A 122 24.89 -16.58 -26.74
N ALA A 123 24.04 -17.52 -26.33
CA ALA A 123 23.36 -18.44 -27.23
C ALA A 123 22.36 -17.73 -28.16
N LEU A 124 21.57 -16.79 -27.63
CA LEU A 124 20.59 -16.01 -28.40
C LEU A 124 21.27 -15.06 -29.39
N ARG A 125 22.38 -14.41 -29.00
CA ARG A 125 23.21 -13.62 -29.92
C ARG A 125 23.80 -14.49 -31.03
N LYS A 126 24.27 -15.68 -30.68
CA LYS A 126 24.78 -16.64 -31.66
C LYS A 126 23.69 -17.07 -32.63
N LEU A 127 22.49 -17.39 -32.15
CA LEU A 127 21.34 -17.67 -33.02
C LEU A 127 21.04 -16.50 -33.96
N SER A 128 20.94 -15.27 -33.44
CA SER A 128 20.70 -14.07 -34.27
C SER A 128 21.77 -13.92 -35.37
N ARG A 129 23.06 -14.07 -35.02
CA ARG A 129 24.16 -14.04 -36.01
C ARG A 129 24.06 -15.15 -37.04
N GLN A 130 23.82 -16.39 -36.61
CA GLN A 130 23.70 -17.55 -37.50
C GLN A 130 22.57 -17.35 -38.52
N ILE A 131 21.44 -16.78 -38.09
CA ILE A 131 20.34 -16.47 -39.00
C ILE A 131 20.71 -15.32 -39.96
N LYS A 132 21.34 -14.24 -39.46
CA LYS A 132 21.79 -13.10 -40.28
C LYS A 132 22.78 -13.50 -41.36
N THR A 133 23.67 -14.45 -41.07
CA THR A 133 24.67 -14.94 -42.03
C THR A 133 24.13 -16.04 -42.95
N GLY A 134 22.84 -16.40 -42.85
CA GLY A 134 22.24 -17.49 -43.62
C GLY A 134 22.70 -18.89 -43.19
N LYS A 135 23.42 -19.02 -42.07
CA LYS A 135 23.88 -20.31 -41.54
C LYS A 135 22.73 -21.11 -40.92
N VAL A 136 21.73 -20.43 -40.40
CA VAL A 136 20.48 -21.02 -39.94
C VAL A 136 19.32 -20.37 -40.69
N ILE A 137 18.48 -21.16 -41.34
CA ILE A 137 17.24 -20.69 -41.97
C ILE A 137 16.07 -21.27 -41.19
N VAL A 138 15.11 -20.42 -40.81
CA VAL A 138 13.95 -20.83 -40.02
C VAL A 138 12.67 -20.61 -40.80
N LYS A 139 11.94 -21.70 -41.08
CA LYS A 139 10.61 -21.68 -41.71
C LYS A 139 9.51 -22.09 -40.72
N LEU A 140 8.33 -21.53 -40.90
CA LEU A 140 7.09 -21.90 -40.20
C LEU A 140 6.18 -22.67 -41.15
N HIS A 141 5.87 -23.91 -40.83
CA HIS A 141 4.96 -24.75 -41.62
C HIS A 141 3.50 -24.54 -41.20
N LEU A 142 2.66 -24.13 -42.16
CA LEU A 142 1.25 -23.79 -41.91
C LEU A 142 0.24 -24.70 -42.63
N ALA A 143 0.66 -25.57 -43.55
CA ALA A 143 -0.28 -26.37 -44.34
C ALA A 143 -1.15 -27.30 -43.48
N HIS A 144 -0.56 -27.87 -42.43
CA HIS A 144 -1.25 -28.68 -41.42
C HIS A 144 -0.51 -28.61 -40.07
N PRO A 145 -1.19 -28.92 -38.95
CA PRO A 145 -0.53 -29.01 -37.65
C PRO A 145 0.63 -30.01 -37.69
N LEU A 146 1.79 -29.57 -37.23
CA LEU A 146 3.02 -30.36 -37.29
C LEU A 146 3.59 -30.46 -35.88
N HIS A 147 3.44 -31.64 -35.27
CA HIS A 147 3.94 -31.92 -33.92
C HIS A 147 5.21 -32.81 -33.95
N THR A 148 5.84 -32.96 -35.11
CA THR A 148 7.03 -33.81 -35.27
C THR A 148 8.21 -33.30 -34.45
N LYS A 149 9.07 -34.22 -34.00
CA LYS A 149 10.42 -33.92 -33.50
C LYS A 149 11.40 -34.82 -34.23
N LEU A 150 11.96 -34.26 -35.29
CA LEU A 150 12.90 -34.91 -36.19
C LEU A 150 14.17 -34.07 -36.23
N TYR A 151 15.31 -34.70 -36.01
CA TYR A 151 16.62 -34.08 -36.19
C TYR A 151 17.41 -34.93 -37.17
N LEU A 152 17.74 -34.36 -38.33
CA LEU A 152 18.55 -35.02 -39.35
C LEU A 152 19.96 -34.43 -39.33
N SER A 153 20.95 -35.31 -39.44
CA SER A 153 22.35 -34.97 -39.59
C SER A 153 22.86 -35.61 -40.88
N VAL A 154 23.33 -34.78 -41.80
CA VAL A 154 23.95 -35.19 -43.07
C VAL A 154 25.45 -35.06 -42.93
N ARG A 155 26.16 -36.12 -43.32
CA ARG A 155 27.56 -36.36 -42.98
C ARG A 155 28.32 -36.83 -44.21
N GLU A 156 29.61 -36.53 -44.23
CA GLU A 156 30.54 -37.07 -45.23
C GLU A 156 31.03 -38.45 -44.78
N ASP A 157 30.14 -39.44 -44.84
CA ASP A 157 30.42 -40.81 -44.42
C ASP A 157 29.86 -41.79 -45.47
N TYR A 158 30.72 -42.68 -45.98
CA TYR A 158 30.34 -43.62 -47.04
C TYR A 158 29.26 -44.61 -46.59
N ASN A 159 29.28 -45.03 -45.33
CA ASN A 159 28.37 -46.08 -44.82
C ASN A 159 27.10 -45.49 -44.19
N THR A 160 27.21 -44.30 -43.59
CA THR A 160 26.15 -43.65 -42.81
C THR A 160 26.05 -42.15 -43.15
N PRO A 161 25.77 -41.80 -44.42
CA PRO A 161 25.72 -40.40 -44.86
C PRO A 161 24.59 -39.62 -44.18
N VAL A 162 23.53 -40.28 -43.73
CA VAL A 162 22.44 -39.64 -42.99
C VAL A 162 22.15 -40.38 -41.69
N ILE A 163 22.00 -39.61 -40.60
CA ILE A 163 21.48 -40.11 -39.32
C ILE A 163 20.29 -39.24 -38.91
N GLY A 164 19.14 -39.87 -38.69
CA GLY A 164 17.95 -39.23 -38.13
C GLY A 164 17.78 -39.52 -36.64
N PHE A 165 17.16 -38.60 -35.92
CA PHE A 165 16.63 -38.83 -34.57
C PHE A 165 15.14 -38.51 -34.58
N VAL A 166 14.32 -39.48 -34.18
CA VAL A 166 12.85 -39.35 -34.14
C VAL A 166 12.38 -39.67 -32.74
N GLY A 167 11.46 -38.86 -32.20
CA GLY A 167 10.88 -39.12 -30.89
C GLY A 167 9.93 -38.03 -30.40
N SER A 168 9.86 -37.89 -29.08
CA SER A 168 8.96 -36.94 -28.39
C SER A 168 9.65 -35.62 -27.98
N SER A 169 10.98 -35.54 -28.04
CA SER A 169 11.76 -34.41 -27.52
C SER A 169 11.78 -33.17 -28.43
N ASN A 170 11.10 -32.09 -28.03
CA ASN A 170 11.29 -30.76 -28.64
C ASN A 170 12.65 -30.15 -28.25
N LEU A 171 13.10 -29.15 -29.00
CA LEU A 171 14.34 -28.39 -28.73
C LEU A 171 14.17 -27.47 -27.51
N THR A 172 14.05 -28.07 -26.33
CA THR A 172 13.81 -27.46 -25.03
C THR A 172 14.76 -28.09 -24.01
N PHE A 173 15.02 -27.40 -22.89
CA PHE A 173 15.87 -27.96 -21.84
C PHE A 173 15.28 -29.26 -21.26
N SER A 174 13.97 -29.27 -21.01
CA SER A 174 13.27 -30.47 -20.54
C SER A 174 13.26 -31.58 -21.59
N GLY A 175 12.94 -31.27 -22.84
CA GLY A 175 12.88 -32.26 -23.91
C GLY A 175 14.22 -32.96 -24.16
N ILE A 176 15.35 -32.27 -23.99
CA ILE A 176 16.68 -32.80 -24.33
C ILE A 176 17.46 -33.29 -23.08
N SER A 177 17.02 -32.97 -21.86
CA SER A 177 17.78 -33.26 -20.64
C SER A 177 16.97 -33.71 -19.42
N SER A 178 15.63 -33.69 -19.48
CA SER A 178 14.77 -34.23 -18.41
C SER A 178 14.25 -35.62 -18.76
N GLN A 179 14.00 -36.44 -17.73
CA GLN A 179 13.46 -37.79 -17.83
C GLN A 179 12.03 -37.77 -18.38
N GLY A 180 11.63 -38.83 -19.10
CA GLY A 180 10.25 -39.04 -19.58
C GLY A 180 10.01 -38.76 -21.07
N GLU A 181 11.07 -38.51 -21.83
CA GLU A 181 11.02 -38.44 -23.30
C GLU A 181 11.58 -39.72 -23.91
N LEU A 182 11.18 -40.09 -25.13
CA LEU A 182 11.72 -41.25 -25.83
C LEU A 182 12.09 -40.89 -27.26
N ASN A 183 13.34 -41.16 -27.64
CA ASN A 183 13.84 -40.95 -28.99
C ASN A 183 14.68 -42.13 -29.44
N VAL A 184 14.74 -42.32 -30.76
CA VAL A 184 15.51 -43.37 -31.40
C VAL A 184 16.35 -42.77 -32.52
N ASP A 185 17.58 -43.27 -32.69
CA ASP A 185 18.35 -42.97 -33.89
C ASP A 185 17.95 -43.87 -35.07
N VAL A 186 18.00 -43.30 -36.27
CA VAL A 186 17.67 -43.94 -37.54
C VAL A 186 18.93 -43.86 -38.39
N VAL A 187 19.69 -44.97 -38.39
CA VAL A 187 20.98 -45.12 -39.08
C VAL A 187 20.86 -45.98 -40.34
N GLU A 188 19.78 -46.76 -40.46
CA GLU A 188 19.47 -47.52 -41.68
C GLU A 188 19.09 -46.53 -42.79
N GLN A 189 19.75 -46.64 -43.94
CA GLN A 189 19.77 -45.57 -44.94
C GLN A 189 18.49 -45.46 -45.76
N ASP A 190 17.74 -46.55 -46.00
CA ASP A 190 16.43 -46.47 -46.64
C ASP A 190 15.43 -45.69 -45.77
N ALA A 191 15.39 -46.00 -44.46
CA ALA A 191 14.59 -45.26 -43.49
C ALA A 191 15.06 -43.80 -43.35
N ALA A 192 16.36 -43.54 -43.31
CA ALA A 192 16.91 -42.20 -43.21
C ALA A 192 16.59 -41.36 -44.46
N ALA A 193 16.70 -41.92 -45.67
CA ALA A 193 16.35 -41.25 -46.92
C ALA A 193 14.86 -40.89 -46.98
N LYS A 194 13.98 -41.77 -46.47
CA LYS A 194 12.54 -41.48 -46.34
C LYS A 194 12.27 -40.31 -45.40
N LEU A 195 13.02 -40.19 -44.30
CA LEU A 195 12.91 -39.04 -43.38
C LEU A 195 13.41 -37.74 -44.03
N VAL A 196 14.50 -37.79 -44.79
CA VAL A 196 15.01 -36.63 -45.57
C VAL A 196 13.96 -36.17 -46.58
N LYS A 197 13.42 -37.08 -47.37
CA LYS A 197 12.35 -36.77 -48.33
C LYS A 197 11.12 -36.18 -47.63
N TRP A 198 10.67 -36.79 -46.54
CA TRP A 198 9.53 -36.29 -45.75
C TRP A 198 9.76 -34.86 -45.24
N TYR A 199 11.00 -34.53 -44.83
CA TYR A 199 11.39 -33.19 -44.41
C TYR A 199 11.36 -32.22 -45.60
N GLN A 200 11.98 -32.61 -46.72
CA GLN A 200 12.11 -31.79 -47.91
C GLN A 200 10.74 -31.43 -48.51
N ASP A 201 9.84 -32.42 -48.63
CA ASP A 201 8.45 -32.20 -49.09
C ASP A 201 7.74 -31.10 -48.28
N ARG A 202 8.03 -31.01 -46.97
CA ARG A 202 7.45 -29.98 -46.08
C ARG A 202 8.22 -28.69 -46.14
N TRP A 203 9.53 -28.72 -46.31
CA TRP A 203 10.35 -27.53 -46.45
C TRP A 203 9.97 -26.72 -47.70
N ASP A 204 9.62 -27.42 -48.79
CA ASP A 204 9.26 -26.85 -50.09
C ASP A 204 7.76 -26.55 -50.24
N ASP A 205 6.93 -26.98 -49.28
CA ASP A 205 5.51 -26.62 -49.24
C ASP A 205 5.34 -25.10 -49.31
N ARG A 206 4.43 -24.62 -50.16
CA ARG A 206 4.15 -23.18 -50.33
C ARG A 206 3.75 -22.47 -49.02
N TRP A 207 3.22 -23.21 -48.05
CA TRP A 207 2.83 -22.74 -46.73
C TRP A 207 3.93 -22.92 -45.67
N SER A 208 5.14 -23.29 -46.08
CA SER A 208 6.35 -23.21 -45.26
C SER A 208 7.04 -21.87 -45.47
N ILE A 209 6.69 -20.93 -44.62
CA ILE A 209 7.04 -19.51 -44.77
C ILE A 209 8.34 -19.22 -44.02
N ASP A 210 9.30 -18.57 -44.68
CA ASP A 210 10.50 -18.08 -44.01
C ASP A 210 10.16 -16.99 -42.98
N ILE A 211 10.60 -17.21 -41.74
CA ILE A 211 10.40 -16.32 -40.60
C ILE A 211 11.74 -15.82 -40.02
N SER A 212 12.85 -16.05 -40.72
CA SER A 212 14.20 -15.71 -40.28
C SER A 212 14.34 -14.23 -39.97
N LYS A 213 13.74 -13.35 -40.80
CA LYS A 213 13.76 -11.89 -40.59
C LYS A 213 13.03 -11.48 -39.32
N GLU A 214 11.85 -12.04 -39.07
CA GLU A 214 11.06 -11.75 -37.88
C GLU A 214 11.75 -12.25 -36.63
N LEU A 215 12.41 -13.42 -36.70
CA LEU A 215 13.17 -13.96 -35.59
C LEU A 215 14.39 -13.09 -35.27
N ILE A 216 15.11 -12.60 -36.28
CA ILE A 216 16.19 -11.62 -36.10
C ILE A 216 15.67 -10.38 -35.38
N GLU A 217 14.54 -9.82 -35.83
CA GLU A 217 13.96 -8.63 -35.20
C GLU A 217 13.58 -8.87 -33.73
N ILE A 218 13.02 -10.04 -33.41
CA ILE A 218 12.67 -10.42 -32.04
C ILE A 218 13.92 -10.50 -31.17
N LEU A 219 14.96 -11.19 -31.63
CA LEU A 219 16.20 -11.39 -30.88
C LEU A 219 16.95 -10.07 -30.68
N ASP A 220 17.08 -9.25 -31.73
CA ASP A 220 17.82 -7.98 -31.69
C ASP A 220 17.13 -6.90 -30.85
N LYS A 221 15.79 -6.90 -30.78
CA LYS A 221 15.01 -5.97 -29.95
C LYS A 221 14.82 -6.50 -28.51
N SER A 222 15.30 -7.70 -28.20
CA SER A 222 15.21 -8.30 -26.87
C SER A 222 16.35 -7.84 -25.95
N TRP A 223 16.32 -8.28 -24.70
CA TRP A 223 17.39 -8.06 -23.74
C TRP A 223 18.73 -8.68 -24.16
N ALA A 224 18.72 -9.67 -25.07
CA ALA A 224 19.92 -10.33 -25.58
C ALA A 224 20.51 -9.65 -26.83
N GLY A 225 19.91 -8.56 -27.33
CA GLY A 225 20.40 -7.83 -28.49
C GLY A 225 21.85 -7.34 -28.30
N GLU A 226 22.57 -7.12 -29.40
CA GLU A 226 23.94 -6.57 -29.36
C GLU A 226 23.97 -5.08 -29.04
N LYS A 227 22.86 -4.38 -29.29
CA LYS A 227 22.74 -2.96 -29.00
C LYS A 227 22.54 -2.78 -27.50
N GLU A 228 23.56 -2.30 -26.82
CA GLU A 228 23.44 -1.89 -25.42
C GLU A 228 22.42 -0.75 -25.28
N ILE A 229 21.49 -0.91 -24.34
CA ILE A 229 20.52 0.13 -23.99
C ILE A 229 21.11 0.91 -22.81
N PRO A 230 21.38 2.23 -22.96
CA PRO A 230 21.88 3.05 -21.87
C PRO A 230 21.01 2.90 -20.61
N PRO A 231 21.61 2.70 -19.41
CA PRO A 231 20.87 2.59 -18.16
C PRO A 231 19.90 3.77 -17.92
N TYR A 232 20.26 4.96 -18.40
CA TYR A 232 19.41 6.15 -18.36
C TYR A 232 18.07 5.97 -19.08
N TYR A 233 18.02 5.29 -20.23
CA TYR A 233 16.76 5.05 -20.95
C TYR A 233 15.90 3.99 -20.26
N ILE A 234 16.52 3.00 -19.63
CA ILE A 234 15.81 2.04 -18.78
C ILE A 234 15.19 2.79 -17.60
N TYR A 235 15.98 3.63 -16.92
CA TYR A 235 15.49 4.50 -15.85
C TYR A 235 14.32 5.38 -16.30
N LEU A 236 14.43 6.08 -17.43
CA LEU A 236 13.36 6.92 -17.95
C LEU A 236 12.10 6.12 -18.28
N LYS A 237 12.23 4.94 -18.88
CA LYS A 237 11.08 4.08 -19.19
C LYS A 237 10.42 3.56 -17.91
N THR A 238 11.20 3.15 -16.91
CA THR A 238 10.70 2.75 -15.60
C THR A 238 9.98 3.92 -14.92
N ALA A 239 10.59 5.11 -14.87
CA ALA A 239 9.97 6.32 -14.34
C ALA A 239 8.70 6.68 -15.11
N TYR A 240 8.68 6.50 -16.44
CA TYR A 240 7.51 6.71 -17.27
C TYR A 240 6.37 5.75 -16.88
N HIS A 241 6.64 4.46 -16.66
CA HIS A 241 5.60 3.53 -16.23
C HIS A 241 5.16 3.76 -14.78
N LEU A 242 6.08 4.06 -13.87
CA LEU A 242 5.77 4.39 -12.47
C LEU A 242 4.94 5.67 -12.33
N ALA A 243 5.17 6.66 -13.19
CA ALA A 243 4.42 7.93 -13.21
C ALA A 243 3.11 7.86 -14.01
N SER A 244 2.67 6.68 -14.46
CA SER A 244 1.50 6.56 -15.33
C SER A 244 0.22 7.15 -14.71
N GLU A 245 -0.01 6.91 -13.42
CA GLU A 245 -1.20 7.43 -12.72
C GLU A 245 -1.14 8.95 -12.55
N ALA A 246 0.05 9.48 -12.22
CA ALA A 246 0.24 10.92 -12.11
C ALA A 246 -0.02 11.62 -13.44
N ARG A 247 0.43 11.03 -14.56
CA ARG A 247 0.15 11.54 -15.90
C ARG A 247 -1.33 11.47 -16.25
N ALA A 248 -1.99 10.34 -15.99
CA ALA A 248 -3.42 10.17 -16.24
C ALA A 248 -4.25 11.23 -15.51
N GLY A 249 -3.96 11.46 -14.22
CA GLY A 249 -4.63 12.50 -13.45
C GLY A 249 -4.43 13.92 -14.01
N MET A 250 -3.25 14.22 -14.56
CA MET A 250 -2.99 15.53 -15.18
C MET A 250 -3.85 15.81 -16.41
N THR A 251 -4.17 14.78 -17.17
CA THR A 251 -4.98 14.82 -18.40
C THR A 251 -6.49 14.70 -18.16
N GLU A 252 -6.90 13.84 -17.23
CA GLU A 252 -8.33 13.52 -16.98
C GLU A 252 -9.05 14.64 -16.22
N PHE A 253 -8.38 15.25 -15.23
CA PHE A 253 -9.03 16.21 -14.33
C PHE A 253 -8.59 17.65 -14.61
N SER A 254 -9.57 18.54 -14.62
CA SER A 254 -9.36 19.97 -14.85
C SER A 254 -9.84 20.79 -13.66
N LEU A 255 -9.06 21.79 -13.27
CA LEU A 255 -9.44 22.70 -12.20
C LEU A 255 -10.43 23.75 -12.70
N SER A 256 -11.36 24.15 -11.85
CA SER A 256 -12.24 25.29 -12.13
C SER A 256 -11.43 26.57 -12.35
N LYS A 257 -12.01 27.53 -13.09
CA LYS A 257 -11.34 28.81 -13.43
C LYS A 257 -10.81 29.56 -12.20
N ARG A 258 -11.51 29.44 -11.06
CA ARG A 258 -11.13 30.08 -9.81
C ARG A 258 -9.90 29.43 -9.20
N PHE A 259 -9.88 28.10 -9.05
CA PHE A 259 -8.72 27.40 -8.51
C PHE A 259 -7.48 27.50 -9.39
N LYS A 260 -7.63 27.63 -10.72
CA LYS A 260 -6.51 27.93 -11.62
C LYS A 260 -5.81 29.27 -11.32
N LYS A 261 -6.50 30.22 -10.69
CA LYS A 261 -5.95 31.54 -10.31
C LYS A 261 -5.43 31.58 -8.87
N GLU A 262 -6.04 30.82 -7.97
CA GLU A 262 -5.71 30.86 -6.54
C GLU A 262 -4.68 29.80 -6.10
N LEU A 263 -4.57 28.66 -6.80
CA LEU A 263 -3.66 27.57 -6.43
C LEU A 263 -2.25 27.78 -6.97
N PHE A 264 -1.25 27.43 -6.17
CA PHE A 264 0.10 27.23 -6.68
C PHE A 264 0.19 26.05 -7.65
N GLN A 265 1.19 26.06 -8.53
CA GLN A 265 1.42 24.97 -9.49
C GLN A 265 1.55 23.61 -8.82
N TYR A 266 2.27 23.52 -7.69
CA TYR A 266 2.36 22.26 -6.95
C TYR A 266 0.97 21.85 -6.45
N GLN A 267 0.20 22.74 -5.80
CA GLN A 267 -1.15 22.45 -5.30
C GLN A 267 -2.06 21.95 -6.42
N ALA A 268 -2.09 22.65 -7.55
CA ALA A 268 -2.84 22.26 -8.73
C ALA A 268 -2.49 20.84 -9.21
N SER A 269 -1.20 20.50 -9.26
CA SER A 269 -0.75 19.15 -9.62
C SER A 269 -1.26 18.10 -8.63
N ALA A 270 -1.16 18.34 -7.33
CA ALA A 270 -1.67 17.39 -6.35
C ALA A 270 -3.18 17.22 -6.35
N VAL A 271 -3.95 18.28 -6.60
CA VAL A 271 -5.40 18.14 -6.73
C VAL A 271 -5.74 17.15 -7.85
N LYS A 272 -5.05 17.25 -8.99
CA LYS A 272 -5.26 16.36 -10.14
C LYS A 272 -4.86 14.90 -9.85
N VAL A 273 -3.71 14.69 -9.21
CA VAL A 273 -3.27 13.34 -8.82
C VAL A 273 -4.22 12.75 -7.77
N ALA A 274 -4.64 13.56 -6.79
CA ALA A 274 -5.58 13.13 -5.77
C ALA A 274 -6.97 12.81 -6.36
N ALA A 275 -7.41 13.56 -7.36
CA ALA A 275 -8.65 13.29 -8.08
C ALA A 275 -8.62 11.94 -8.79
N HIS A 276 -7.50 11.61 -9.45
CA HIS A 276 -7.32 10.30 -10.08
C HIS A 276 -7.39 9.16 -9.06
N HIS A 277 -6.68 9.27 -7.93
CA HIS A 277 -6.74 8.25 -6.87
C HIS A 277 -8.15 8.10 -6.30
N LEU A 278 -8.82 9.22 -5.98
CA LEU A 278 -10.19 9.22 -5.45
C LEU A 278 -11.22 8.66 -6.43
N HIS A 279 -11.07 8.97 -7.72
CA HIS A 279 -11.95 8.46 -8.78
C HIS A 279 -11.78 6.95 -8.93
N LYS A 280 -10.52 6.50 -9.08
CA LYS A 280 -10.16 5.10 -9.35
C LYS A 280 -10.38 4.15 -8.17
N ARG A 281 -10.14 4.61 -6.94
CA ARG A 281 -10.07 3.73 -5.75
C ARG A 281 -11.02 4.10 -4.61
N GLY A 282 -11.85 5.13 -4.78
CA GLY A 282 -12.82 5.52 -3.76
C GLY A 282 -12.23 6.30 -2.58
N GLY A 283 -10.91 6.39 -2.43
CA GLY A 283 -10.31 7.24 -1.41
C GLY A 283 -8.90 7.72 -1.68
N VAL A 284 -8.51 8.78 -0.97
CA VAL A 284 -7.20 9.41 -1.07
C VAL A 284 -6.80 10.06 0.26
N ILE A 285 -5.50 10.04 0.55
CA ILE A 285 -4.89 10.69 1.71
C ILE A 285 -4.05 11.88 1.22
N ILE A 286 -4.37 13.08 1.68
CA ILE A 286 -3.57 14.28 1.46
C ILE A 286 -2.65 14.48 2.67
N GLY A 287 -1.41 14.05 2.50
CA GLY A 287 -0.38 13.95 3.54
C GLY A 287 0.62 15.11 3.58
N ASP A 288 0.33 16.24 2.94
CA ASP A 288 1.26 17.38 2.89
C ASP A 288 1.59 17.92 4.28
N VAL A 289 2.83 18.40 4.46
CA VAL A 289 3.23 18.97 5.75
C VAL A 289 2.48 20.27 6.09
N VAL A 290 2.49 20.66 7.36
CA VAL A 290 1.73 21.81 7.88
C VAL A 290 2.09 23.11 7.15
N GLY A 291 1.06 23.88 6.78
CA GLY A 291 1.20 25.18 6.13
C GLY A 291 1.38 25.15 4.61
N ILE A 292 1.18 24.00 3.96
CA ILE A 292 1.25 23.83 2.49
C ILE A 292 -0.12 24.02 1.81
N GLY A 293 -1.20 24.18 2.58
CA GLY A 293 -2.55 24.40 2.06
C GLY A 293 -3.35 23.11 1.81
N LYS A 294 -3.41 22.22 2.81
CA LYS A 294 -4.25 21.01 2.75
C LYS A 294 -5.73 21.35 2.58
N THR A 295 -6.25 22.31 3.35
CA THR A 295 -7.65 22.75 3.29
C THR A 295 -8.03 23.24 1.90
N ILE A 296 -7.21 24.10 1.28
CA ILE A 296 -7.49 24.60 -0.07
C ILE A 296 -7.37 23.50 -1.13
N THR A 297 -6.41 22.58 -1.00
CA THR A 297 -6.25 21.41 -1.89
C THR A 297 -7.46 20.49 -1.81
N ALA A 298 -7.93 20.19 -0.59
CA ALA A 298 -9.11 19.36 -0.35
C ALA A 298 -10.40 20.02 -0.85
N THR A 299 -10.54 21.33 -0.66
CA THR A 299 -11.68 22.10 -1.18
C THR A 299 -11.72 22.09 -2.70
N ALA A 300 -10.56 22.29 -3.35
CA ALA A 300 -10.45 22.21 -4.80
C ALA A 300 -10.79 20.81 -5.34
N LEU A 301 -10.31 19.76 -4.66
CA LEU A 301 -10.62 18.38 -4.99
C LEU A 301 -12.13 18.09 -4.85
N ALA A 302 -12.74 18.49 -3.74
CA ALA A 302 -14.18 18.31 -3.54
C ALA A 302 -14.99 19.08 -4.58
N LYS A 303 -14.55 20.28 -4.96
CA LYS A 303 -15.22 21.06 -6.00
C LYS A 303 -15.15 20.40 -7.39
N ILE A 304 -14.03 19.76 -7.75
CA ILE A 304 -13.96 18.94 -8.97
C ILE A 304 -15.05 17.85 -8.93
N PHE A 305 -15.19 17.14 -7.82
CA PHE A 305 -16.17 16.05 -7.73
C PHE A 305 -17.61 16.53 -7.68
N GLU A 306 -17.85 17.72 -7.14
CA GLU A 306 -19.13 18.37 -7.21
C GLU A 306 -19.48 18.83 -8.64
N ASP A 307 -18.53 19.42 -9.35
CA ASP A 307 -18.76 19.98 -10.70
C ASP A 307 -18.87 18.85 -11.74
N ASP A 308 -18.01 17.83 -11.67
CA ASP A 308 -17.92 16.76 -12.69
C ASP A 308 -18.87 15.58 -12.40
N PHE A 309 -19.12 15.28 -11.12
CA PHE A 309 -19.92 14.11 -10.70
C PHE A 309 -21.13 14.45 -9.83
N PHE A 310 -21.41 15.74 -9.60
CA PHE A 310 -22.57 16.20 -8.82
C PHE A 310 -22.62 15.66 -7.38
N LEU A 311 -21.46 15.38 -6.77
CA LEU A 311 -21.40 14.85 -5.41
C LEU A 311 -21.56 15.96 -4.37
N GLU A 312 -22.37 15.70 -3.35
CA GLU A 312 -22.42 16.51 -2.14
C GLU A 312 -21.39 16.01 -1.12
N THR A 313 -20.82 16.95 -0.36
CA THR A 313 -19.69 16.68 0.54
C THR A 313 -20.10 16.76 2.01
N LEU A 314 -19.70 15.77 2.82
CA LEU A 314 -19.69 15.87 4.28
C LEU A 314 -18.27 16.17 4.75
N ILE A 315 -18.08 17.23 5.51
CA ILE A 315 -16.78 17.63 6.06
C ILE A 315 -16.79 17.37 7.56
N ILE A 316 -15.90 16.49 7.99
CA ILE A 316 -15.69 16.11 9.38
C ILE A 316 -14.40 16.73 9.86
N CYS A 317 -14.46 17.58 10.90
CA CYS A 317 -13.27 18.28 11.40
C CYS A 317 -13.29 18.48 12.93
N PRO A 318 -12.14 18.79 13.56
CA PRO A 318 -12.10 19.26 14.95
C PRO A 318 -13.03 20.47 15.20
N LYS A 319 -13.62 20.58 16.41
CA LYS A 319 -14.60 21.63 16.74
C LYS A 319 -14.06 23.04 16.47
N ASN A 320 -12.77 23.28 16.72
CA ASN A 320 -12.10 24.56 16.50
C ASN A 320 -11.86 24.90 15.02
N LEU A 321 -12.10 23.98 14.08
CA LEU A 321 -11.96 24.20 12.64
C LEU A 321 -13.30 24.31 11.91
N VAL A 322 -14.44 24.15 12.60
CA VAL A 322 -15.78 24.15 11.99
C VAL A 322 -16.03 25.46 11.24
N THR A 323 -15.86 26.61 11.91
CA THR A 323 -16.07 27.93 11.29
C THR A 323 -15.17 28.15 10.08
N MET A 324 -13.91 27.71 10.14
CA MET A 324 -13.01 27.80 8.98
C MET A 324 -13.54 26.98 7.80
N TRP A 325 -14.01 25.76 8.03
CA TRP A 325 -14.54 24.91 6.97
C TRP A 325 -15.86 25.43 6.41
N GLU A 326 -16.72 26.02 7.23
CA GLU A 326 -17.95 26.70 6.81
C GLU A 326 -17.62 27.91 5.92
N ASP A 327 -16.62 28.71 6.30
CA ASP A 327 -16.13 29.83 5.49
C ASP A 327 -15.60 29.36 4.13
N TYR A 328 -14.86 28.24 4.08
CA TYR A 328 -14.38 27.67 2.82
C TYR A 328 -15.54 27.14 1.97
N ALA A 329 -16.50 26.43 2.58
CA ALA A 329 -17.67 25.94 1.88
C ALA A 329 -18.48 27.10 1.26
N HIS A 330 -18.70 28.17 2.02
CA HIS A 330 -19.36 29.37 1.53
C HIS A 330 -18.54 30.09 0.45
N LYS A 331 -17.25 30.37 0.73
CA LYS A 331 -16.35 31.09 -0.17
C LYS A 331 -16.28 30.42 -1.53
N TYR A 332 -16.14 29.10 -1.59
CA TYR A 332 -15.99 28.35 -2.84
C TYR A 332 -17.28 27.74 -3.38
N GLN A 333 -18.43 28.08 -2.78
CA GLN A 333 -19.75 27.58 -3.16
C GLN A 333 -19.74 26.04 -3.26
N LEU A 334 -19.22 25.40 -2.22
CA LEU A 334 -19.21 23.95 -2.08
C LEU A 334 -20.52 23.52 -1.43
N ARG A 335 -21.23 22.58 -2.05
CA ARG A 335 -22.40 21.88 -1.53
C ARG A 335 -21.95 20.91 -0.44
N ALA A 336 -21.60 21.49 0.70
CA ALA A 336 -21.02 20.78 1.82
C ALA A 336 -21.75 21.04 3.14
N LYS A 337 -21.82 20.00 3.97
CA LYS A 337 -22.18 20.12 5.39
C LYS A 337 -20.95 19.93 6.25
N VAL A 338 -20.75 20.79 7.23
CA VAL A 338 -19.65 20.69 8.19
C VAL A 338 -20.18 20.08 9.49
N MET A 339 -19.45 19.10 10.02
CA MET A 339 -19.76 18.40 11.27
C MET A 339 -18.49 18.27 12.11
N SER A 340 -18.61 18.50 13.42
CA SER A 340 -17.48 18.27 14.31
C SER A 340 -17.27 16.77 14.57
N VAL A 341 -16.02 16.35 14.74
CA VAL A 341 -15.67 14.96 15.09
C VAL A 341 -16.41 14.45 16.35
N THR A 342 -16.74 15.35 17.27
CA THR A 342 -17.48 15.05 18.50
C THR A 342 -18.94 14.66 18.26
N GLN A 343 -19.55 15.07 17.15
CA GLN A 343 -20.95 14.81 16.82
C GLN A 343 -21.17 13.46 16.11
N ILE A 344 -20.12 12.84 15.60
CA ILE A 344 -20.20 11.63 14.75
C ILE A 344 -21.02 10.51 15.39
N GLN A 345 -20.77 10.20 16.66
CA GLN A 345 -21.42 9.04 17.30
C GLN A 345 -22.94 9.18 17.44
N ASN A 346 -23.42 10.42 17.55
CA ASN A 346 -24.82 10.68 17.91
C ASN A 346 -25.64 11.21 16.75
N LYS A 347 -25.01 11.83 15.74
CA LYS A 347 -25.72 12.50 14.65
C LYS A 347 -25.48 11.88 13.28
N LEU A 348 -24.32 11.26 13.04
CA LEU A 348 -23.93 10.83 11.69
C LEU A 348 -24.88 9.78 11.10
N GLY A 349 -25.43 8.90 11.94
CA GLY A 349 -26.37 7.85 11.48
C GLY A 349 -27.69 8.40 10.95
N ASP A 350 -28.14 9.58 11.41
CA ASP A 350 -29.38 10.23 10.99
C ASP A 350 -29.16 11.24 9.85
N GLU A 351 -27.91 11.42 9.40
CA GLU A 351 -27.60 12.34 8.31
C GLU A 351 -28.04 11.77 6.96
N ARG A 352 -28.39 12.68 6.05
CA ARG A 352 -28.65 12.34 4.65
C ARG A 352 -27.40 11.74 3.99
N ARG A 353 -27.61 11.03 2.88
CA ARG A 353 -26.53 10.45 2.08
C ARG A 353 -25.62 11.50 1.45
N PHE A 354 -24.37 11.52 1.88
CA PHE A 354 -23.27 12.26 1.23
C PHE A 354 -22.33 11.28 0.52
N ARG A 355 -22.11 11.46 -0.78
CA ARG A 355 -21.25 10.58 -1.60
C ARG A 355 -19.77 10.95 -1.57
N LEU A 356 -19.41 12.05 -0.92
CA LEU A 356 -18.04 12.44 -0.66
C LEU A 356 -17.88 12.83 0.81
N VAL A 357 -16.87 12.30 1.48
CA VAL A 357 -16.56 12.60 2.89
C VAL A 357 -15.13 13.11 2.98
N ILE A 358 -14.94 14.30 3.54
CA ILE A 358 -13.63 14.84 3.92
C ILE A 358 -13.46 14.64 5.43
N VAL A 359 -12.35 14.04 5.84
CA VAL A 359 -12.00 13.90 7.25
C VAL A 359 -10.72 14.68 7.51
N ASP A 360 -10.86 15.83 8.15
CA ASP A 360 -9.72 16.63 8.60
C ASP A 360 -9.15 16.08 9.91
N GLU A 361 -7.83 16.14 10.03
CA GLU A 361 -7.07 15.46 11.07
C GLU A 361 -7.48 13.98 11.22
N SER A 362 -7.40 13.24 10.11
CA SER A 362 -7.78 11.81 10.00
C SER A 362 -7.05 10.90 10.97
N HIS A 363 -5.95 11.37 11.56
CA HIS A 363 -5.24 10.69 12.64
C HIS A 363 -6.12 10.37 13.86
N ASN A 364 -7.26 11.05 14.02
CA ASN A 364 -8.26 10.75 15.04
C ASN A 364 -9.01 9.43 14.80
N PHE A 365 -8.91 8.83 13.62
CA PHE A 365 -9.62 7.60 13.21
C PHE A 365 -8.68 6.42 12.95
N ARG A 366 -7.69 6.23 13.83
CA ARG A 366 -6.72 5.12 13.72
C ARG A 366 -7.12 3.87 14.49
N ASN A 367 -8.02 3.99 15.46
CA ASN A 367 -8.44 2.87 16.29
C ASN A 367 -9.75 2.28 15.76
N ARG A 368 -9.66 1.12 15.10
CA ARG A 368 -10.80 0.39 14.49
C ARG A 368 -11.88 0.01 15.50
N GLU A 369 -11.51 -0.28 16.75
CA GLU A 369 -12.46 -0.66 17.82
C GLU A 369 -13.24 0.54 18.37
N GLY A 370 -12.76 1.76 18.13
CA GLY A 370 -13.35 2.98 18.64
C GLY A 370 -14.76 3.22 18.10
N LYS A 371 -15.68 3.67 18.97
CA LYS A 371 -17.07 3.99 18.58
C LYS A 371 -17.14 5.01 17.43
N ARG A 372 -16.25 6.03 17.42
CA ARG A 372 -16.18 7.04 16.34
C ARG A 372 -15.78 6.43 15.01
N TYR A 373 -14.81 5.51 15.03
CA TYR A 373 -14.36 4.83 13.83
C TYR A 373 -15.47 4.01 13.23
N ARG A 374 -16.14 3.18 14.04
CA ARG A 374 -17.25 2.33 13.60
C ARG A 374 -18.39 3.13 12.99
N ALA A 375 -18.84 4.19 13.66
CA ALA A 375 -19.90 5.06 13.15
C ALA A 375 -19.53 5.69 11.79
N LEU A 376 -18.28 6.17 11.64
CA LEU A 376 -17.81 6.72 10.37
C LEU A 376 -17.69 5.66 9.27
N HIS A 377 -17.11 4.50 9.60
CA HIS A 377 -16.94 3.39 8.67
C HIS A 377 -18.29 2.85 8.18
N GLU A 378 -19.24 2.59 9.09
CA GLU A 378 -20.60 2.16 8.75
C GLU A 378 -21.28 3.17 7.83
N TYR A 379 -21.18 4.47 8.15
CA TYR A 379 -21.73 5.52 7.31
C TYR A 379 -21.12 5.53 5.90
N ILE A 380 -19.78 5.41 5.77
CA ILE A 380 -19.10 5.38 4.47
C ILE A 380 -19.55 4.18 3.64
N GLN A 381 -19.61 2.98 4.25
CA GLN A 381 -19.99 1.75 3.57
C GLN A 381 -21.46 1.77 3.11
N LEU A 382 -22.39 2.19 3.98
CA LEU A 382 -23.81 2.28 3.65
C LEU A 382 -24.09 3.25 2.49
N ASN A 383 -23.30 4.32 2.39
CA ASN A 383 -23.54 5.37 1.41
C ASN A 383 -22.69 5.24 0.12
N ASP A 384 -21.77 4.27 0.08
CA ASP A 384 -20.74 4.16 -0.96
C ASP A 384 -20.02 5.51 -1.15
N SER A 385 -19.59 6.08 -0.02
CA SER A 385 -18.97 7.41 0.01
C SER A 385 -17.51 7.33 -0.41
N LYS A 386 -17.11 8.23 -1.32
CA LYS A 386 -15.71 8.50 -1.58
C LYS A 386 -15.08 9.25 -0.39
N VAL A 387 -13.81 9.00 -0.07
CA VAL A 387 -13.19 9.52 1.16
C VAL A 387 -11.89 10.28 0.89
N ILE A 388 -11.81 11.51 1.41
CA ILE A 388 -10.60 12.34 1.41
C ILE A 388 -10.11 12.48 2.85
N LEU A 389 -8.97 11.89 3.17
CA LEU A 389 -8.35 11.99 4.49
C LEU A 389 -7.27 13.07 4.50
N LEU A 390 -7.33 14.02 5.43
CA LEU A 390 -6.31 15.05 5.59
C LEU A 390 -5.51 14.79 6.85
N THR A 391 -4.19 14.77 6.72
CA THR A 391 -3.30 14.64 7.87
C THR A 391 -1.91 15.21 7.57
N ALA A 392 -1.30 15.86 8.55
CA ALA A 392 0.11 16.26 8.44
C ALA A 392 1.07 15.09 8.76
N THR A 393 0.56 14.04 9.41
CA THR A 393 1.33 12.94 9.99
C THR A 393 0.62 11.62 9.71
N ALA A 394 0.63 11.17 8.45
CA ALA A 394 0.09 9.85 8.13
C ALA A 394 0.76 8.74 8.98
N TYR A 395 2.09 8.84 9.14
CA TYR A 395 2.91 7.97 9.98
C TYR A 395 3.06 8.55 11.39
N ASN A 396 2.77 7.77 12.42
CA ASN A 396 2.97 8.23 13.79
C ASN A 396 3.70 7.19 14.66
N LYS A 397 3.27 5.89 14.66
CA LYS A 397 3.95 4.84 15.46
C LYS A 397 3.92 3.40 14.90
N SER A 398 2.86 2.98 14.20
CA SER A 398 2.73 1.63 13.62
C SER A 398 2.13 1.67 12.22
N TYR A 399 2.51 0.73 11.35
CA TYR A 399 1.89 0.59 10.04
C TYR A 399 0.42 0.18 10.11
N LEU A 400 0.02 -0.52 11.17
CA LEU A 400 -1.39 -0.87 11.41
C LEU A 400 -2.28 0.38 11.56
N ASP A 401 -1.74 1.50 12.05
CA ASP A 401 -2.49 2.76 12.12
C ASP A 401 -2.81 3.33 10.73
N LEU A 402 -1.98 3.03 9.73
CA LEU A 402 -2.22 3.38 8.33
C LEU A 402 -3.23 2.42 7.71
N GLY A 403 -3.06 1.11 7.95
CA GLY A 403 -4.03 0.09 7.56
C GLY A 403 -5.43 0.46 8.03
N ASN A 404 -5.59 0.78 9.32
CA ASN A 404 -6.87 1.19 9.88
C ASN A 404 -7.46 2.45 9.22
N GLN A 405 -6.65 3.43 8.83
CA GLN A 405 -7.14 4.60 8.11
C GLN A 405 -7.61 4.24 6.69
N LEU A 406 -6.85 3.41 5.96
CA LEU A 406 -7.23 2.95 4.63
C LEU A 406 -8.51 2.10 4.68
N ARG A 407 -8.67 1.28 5.72
CA ARG A 407 -9.88 0.48 5.99
C ARG A 407 -11.17 1.30 6.09
N LEU A 408 -11.09 2.63 6.24
CA LEU A 408 -12.29 3.48 6.15
C LEU A 408 -12.96 3.42 4.77
N PHE A 409 -12.20 3.16 3.70
CA PHE A 409 -12.69 3.15 2.32
C PHE A 409 -12.14 2.02 1.44
N VAL A 410 -11.23 1.19 1.97
CA VAL A 410 -10.70 0.00 1.30
C VAL A 410 -11.28 -1.23 1.96
N ASP A 411 -11.97 -2.06 1.17
CA ASP A 411 -12.53 -3.33 1.64
C ASP A 411 -11.41 -4.34 1.96
N GLU A 412 -11.70 -5.27 2.88
CA GLU A 412 -10.81 -6.38 3.25
C GLU A 412 -10.37 -7.24 2.08
N GLU A 413 -11.31 -7.50 1.17
CA GLU A 413 -11.13 -8.43 0.07
C GLU A 413 -10.82 -7.71 -1.25
N GLN A 414 -10.77 -6.37 -1.21
CA GLN A 414 -10.46 -5.56 -2.38
C GLN A 414 -9.08 -5.90 -2.93
N ASN A 415 -9.04 -6.32 -4.18
CA ASN A 415 -7.79 -6.52 -4.91
C ASN A 415 -7.13 -5.16 -5.22
N LEU A 416 -5.98 -4.93 -4.61
CA LEU A 416 -5.20 -3.69 -4.73
C LEU A 416 -4.26 -3.70 -5.95
N GLY A 417 -4.08 -4.85 -6.59
CA GLY A 417 -3.17 -5.04 -7.73
C GLY A 417 -1.68 -5.09 -7.35
N ILE A 418 -1.36 -5.05 -6.05
CA ILE A 418 -0.01 -5.12 -5.49
C ILE A 418 -0.02 -6.07 -4.28
N THR A 419 1.14 -6.60 -3.91
CA THR A 419 1.31 -7.53 -2.78
C THR A 419 2.44 -7.05 -1.86
N PRO A 420 2.47 -7.47 -0.58
CA PRO A 420 3.60 -7.18 0.31
C PRO A 420 4.78 -8.11 -0.02
N GLU A 421 5.48 -7.82 -1.11
CA GLU A 421 6.52 -8.68 -1.69
C GLU A 421 7.63 -9.02 -0.68
N ARG A 422 8.10 -8.06 0.11
CA ARG A 422 9.16 -8.31 1.10
C ARG A 422 8.72 -9.27 2.18
N PHE A 423 7.49 -9.10 2.66
CA PHE A 423 6.91 -10.03 3.63
C PHE A 423 6.77 -11.44 3.04
N ILE A 424 6.22 -11.56 1.84
CA ILE A 424 6.02 -12.84 1.16
C ILE A 424 7.36 -13.55 0.92
N GLU A 425 8.39 -12.84 0.46
CA GLU A 425 9.75 -13.37 0.33
C GLU A 425 10.29 -13.86 1.68
N SER A 426 10.12 -13.08 2.74
CA SER A 426 10.66 -13.40 4.07
C SER A 426 10.11 -14.68 4.70
N ILE A 427 8.93 -15.15 4.26
CA ILE A 427 8.28 -16.35 4.78
C ILE A 427 8.39 -17.55 3.83
N GLY A 428 9.18 -17.45 2.75
CA GLY A 428 9.43 -18.53 1.79
C GLY A 428 8.64 -18.43 0.47
N GLY A 429 7.99 -17.30 0.20
CA GLY A 429 7.26 -17.05 -1.04
C GLY A 429 5.75 -17.30 -0.94
N ARG A 430 5.06 -17.19 -2.08
CA ARG A 430 3.59 -17.19 -2.18
C ARG A 430 2.93 -18.48 -1.67
N VAL A 431 3.57 -19.63 -1.90
CA VAL A 431 3.07 -20.94 -1.44
C VAL A 431 2.99 -20.98 0.09
N HIS A 432 4.04 -20.52 0.76
CA HIS A 432 4.07 -20.45 2.22
C HIS A 432 3.12 -19.38 2.78
N PHE A 433 2.97 -18.25 2.08
CA PHE A 433 1.98 -17.24 2.43
C PHE A 433 0.57 -17.82 2.44
N SER A 434 0.15 -18.44 1.33
CA SER A 434 -1.20 -19.01 1.18
C SER A 434 -1.47 -20.15 2.16
N ALA A 435 -0.47 -20.97 2.47
CA ALA A 435 -0.62 -22.06 3.43
C ALA A 435 -0.81 -21.54 4.88
N ARG A 436 -0.20 -20.41 5.21
CA ARG A 436 -0.19 -19.86 6.58
C ARG A 436 -1.30 -18.85 6.84
N TYR A 437 -1.63 -18.04 5.85
CA TYR A 437 -2.60 -16.96 5.95
C TYR A 437 -3.66 -17.20 4.88
N GLN A 438 -4.87 -17.59 5.30
CA GLN A 438 -6.03 -17.83 4.43
C GLN A 438 -6.60 -16.49 3.90
N THR A 439 -5.75 -15.69 3.28
CA THR A 439 -6.03 -14.33 2.84
C THR A 439 -5.41 -14.15 1.47
N ASN A 440 -6.11 -13.44 0.58
CA ASN A 440 -5.55 -13.12 -0.73
C ASN A 440 -4.33 -12.20 -0.58
N GLU A 441 -3.25 -12.51 -1.30
CA GLU A 441 -1.95 -11.81 -1.21
C GLU A 441 -2.00 -10.33 -1.65
N ASN A 442 -3.05 -9.95 -2.38
CA ASN A 442 -3.22 -8.64 -3.00
C ASN A 442 -4.22 -7.73 -2.26
N THR A 443 -4.53 -8.03 -1.00
CA THR A 443 -5.48 -7.25 -0.21
C THR A 443 -4.80 -6.48 0.91
N ILE A 444 -5.51 -5.49 1.48
CA ILE A 444 -5.01 -4.73 2.63
C ILE A 444 -4.73 -5.64 3.84
N ALA A 445 -5.50 -6.72 4.01
CA ALA A 445 -5.31 -7.70 5.08
C ALA A 445 -3.95 -8.43 4.97
N ALA A 446 -3.43 -8.63 3.75
CA ALA A 446 -2.07 -9.13 3.54
C ALA A 446 -1.01 -8.12 3.99
N PHE A 447 -1.16 -6.83 3.62
CA PHE A 447 -0.24 -5.77 4.04
C PHE A 447 -0.22 -5.58 5.55
N GLU A 448 -1.36 -5.74 6.24
CA GLU A 448 -1.46 -5.70 7.70
C GLU A 448 -0.59 -6.76 8.42
N LYS A 449 -0.09 -7.78 7.70
CA LYS A 449 0.88 -8.76 8.24
C LYS A 449 2.34 -8.34 8.09
N SER A 450 2.62 -7.36 7.22
CA SER A 450 3.98 -6.91 6.93
C SER A 450 4.45 -5.83 7.89
N ASN A 451 5.67 -5.99 8.39
CA ASN A 451 6.41 -4.96 9.13
C ASN A 451 7.48 -4.27 8.25
N PHE A 452 7.54 -4.58 6.96
CA PHE A 452 8.56 -4.04 6.05
C PHE A 452 8.14 -2.66 5.51
N PRO A 453 8.98 -1.62 5.66
CA PRO A 453 8.67 -0.28 5.17
C PRO A 453 8.36 -0.21 3.67
N ASP A 454 9.07 -1.00 2.87
CA ASP A 454 8.95 -1.01 1.40
C ASP A 454 7.54 -1.42 0.95
N ASP A 455 6.95 -2.45 1.58
CA ASP A 455 5.59 -2.91 1.29
C ASP A 455 4.58 -1.79 1.55
N TRP A 456 4.73 -1.07 2.67
CA TRP A 456 3.85 0.05 3.00
C TRP A 456 4.08 1.28 2.13
N ASN A 457 5.31 1.54 1.67
CA ASN A 457 5.57 2.60 0.70
C ASN A 457 4.86 2.31 -0.63
N GLU A 458 4.89 1.06 -1.08
CA GLU A 458 4.21 0.62 -2.28
C GLU A 458 2.69 0.72 -2.15
N LEU A 459 2.14 0.31 -1.01
CA LEU A 459 0.72 0.50 -0.71
C LEU A 459 0.31 1.97 -0.69
N MET A 460 1.08 2.81 0.01
CA MET A 460 0.78 4.22 0.14
C MET A 460 0.90 4.97 -1.18
N ARG A 461 1.73 4.50 -2.13
CA ARG A 461 1.80 5.08 -3.48
C ARG A 461 0.43 5.13 -4.18
N LEU A 462 -0.47 4.20 -3.87
CA LEU A 462 -1.79 4.12 -4.50
C LEU A 462 -2.81 5.13 -3.97
N PHE A 463 -2.59 5.65 -2.76
CA PHE A 463 -3.58 6.42 -1.99
C PHE A 463 -3.04 7.76 -1.46
N LEU A 464 -1.73 7.95 -1.34
CA LEU A 464 -1.12 9.10 -0.66
C LEU A 464 -0.59 10.13 -1.65
N VAL A 465 -1.05 11.36 -1.51
CA VAL A 465 -0.42 12.53 -2.11
C VAL A 465 0.29 13.32 -1.01
N ARG A 466 1.62 13.32 -1.02
CA ARG A 466 2.44 13.97 0.01
C ARG A 466 3.62 14.75 -0.57
N ARG A 467 3.79 15.99 -0.09
CA ARG A 467 4.94 16.83 -0.39
C ARG A 467 5.56 17.40 0.88
N THR A 468 6.89 17.52 0.84
CA THR A 468 7.67 18.17 1.90
C THR A 468 7.97 19.61 1.52
N ARG A 469 8.31 20.45 2.50
CA ARG A 469 8.75 21.83 2.22
C ARG A 469 9.99 21.86 1.34
N SER A 470 10.97 20.99 1.61
CA SER A 470 12.20 20.89 0.81
C SER A 470 11.89 20.48 -0.63
N PHE A 471 10.97 19.53 -0.83
CA PHE A 471 10.52 19.16 -2.18
C PHE A 471 9.91 20.36 -2.92
N ILE A 472 9.05 21.13 -2.26
CA ILE A 472 8.43 22.31 -2.89
C ILE A 472 9.49 23.37 -3.22
N LYS A 473 10.42 23.65 -2.29
CA LYS A 473 11.51 24.61 -2.53
C LYS A 473 12.36 24.21 -3.74
N ASN A 474 12.83 22.97 -3.77
CA ASN A 474 13.75 22.50 -4.80
C ASN A 474 13.12 22.41 -6.21
N ASN A 475 11.80 22.25 -6.32
CA ASN A 475 11.13 21.97 -7.59
C ASN A 475 10.20 23.09 -8.08
N TYR A 476 9.74 23.98 -7.19
CA TYR A 476 8.72 24.99 -7.53
C TYR A 476 9.07 26.41 -7.07
N ALA A 477 10.03 26.58 -6.16
CA ALA A 477 10.43 27.92 -5.75
C ALA A 477 11.33 28.57 -6.80
N LYS A 478 11.23 29.90 -6.87
CA LYS A 478 12.18 30.75 -7.57
C LYS A 478 12.97 31.54 -6.53
N THR A 479 14.20 31.89 -6.86
CA THR A 479 15.06 32.69 -6.00
C THR A 479 15.01 34.15 -6.43
N ASP A 480 14.84 35.07 -5.48
CA ASP A 480 14.88 36.50 -5.76
C ASP A 480 16.33 37.03 -5.80
N LYS A 481 16.47 38.34 -6.06
CA LYS A 481 17.79 38.99 -6.14
C LYS A 481 18.59 38.93 -4.83
N ASN A 482 17.93 38.70 -3.69
CA ASN A 482 18.54 38.63 -2.37
C ASN A 482 18.82 37.18 -1.94
N GLY A 483 18.67 36.20 -2.85
CA GLY A 483 18.87 34.79 -2.53
C GLY A 483 17.71 34.14 -1.77
N LYS A 484 16.55 34.79 -1.67
CA LYS A 484 15.39 34.24 -0.94
C LYS A 484 14.43 33.49 -1.87
N ASP A 485 14.10 32.27 -1.46
CA ASP A 485 13.15 31.42 -2.17
C ASP A 485 11.70 31.89 -1.96
N TYR A 486 10.97 32.01 -3.05
CA TYR A 486 9.55 32.34 -3.07
C TYR A 486 8.77 31.47 -4.06
N LEU A 487 7.47 31.34 -3.79
CA LEU A 487 6.49 30.78 -4.70
C LEU A 487 5.79 31.90 -5.45
N LEU A 488 5.51 31.67 -6.73
CA LEU A 488 4.78 32.62 -7.56
C LEU A 488 3.32 32.18 -7.69
N PHE A 489 2.39 33.06 -7.33
CA PHE A 489 0.98 32.86 -7.64
C PHE A 489 0.72 33.07 -9.14
N PRO A 490 -0.39 32.54 -9.68
CA PRO A 490 -0.78 32.77 -11.07
C PRO A 490 -0.95 34.25 -11.46
N ASP A 491 -1.27 35.11 -10.50
CA ASP A 491 -1.39 36.57 -10.68
C ASP A 491 -0.04 37.32 -10.65
N GLY A 492 1.07 36.60 -10.44
CA GLY A 492 2.42 37.16 -10.36
C GLY A 492 2.84 37.62 -8.96
N THR A 493 1.97 37.53 -7.96
CA THR A 493 2.32 37.85 -6.57
C THR A 493 3.26 36.80 -5.99
N ARG A 494 4.12 37.21 -5.04
CA ARG A 494 5.17 36.36 -4.46
C ARG A 494 4.82 35.97 -3.03
N GLN A 495 4.91 34.68 -2.71
CA GLN A 495 4.83 34.17 -1.36
C GLN A 495 6.17 33.58 -0.92
N TYR A 496 6.80 34.23 0.06
CA TYR A 496 8.05 33.74 0.64
C TYR A 496 7.79 32.64 1.67
N PHE A 497 8.72 31.69 1.78
CA PHE A 497 8.68 30.72 2.86
C PHE A 497 9.01 31.40 4.18
N PRO A 498 8.24 31.18 5.26
CA PRO A 498 8.57 31.76 6.55
C PRO A 498 9.91 31.19 7.05
N GLU A 499 10.86 32.07 7.34
CA GLU A 499 12.07 31.72 8.07
C GLU A 499 11.69 31.44 9.53
N ARG A 500 11.70 30.16 9.90
CA ARG A 500 11.48 29.76 11.28
C ARG A 500 12.82 29.78 12.00
N ILE A 501 13.14 30.92 12.60
CA ILE A 501 14.29 31.04 13.49
C ILE A 501 13.79 30.68 14.90
N PRO A 502 14.10 29.49 15.43
CA PRO A 502 13.76 29.16 16.80
C PRO A 502 14.48 30.14 17.71
N ARG A 503 13.73 30.97 18.42
CA ARG A 503 14.27 31.87 19.44
C ARG A 503 14.02 31.21 20.79
N ARG A 504 15.10 30.98 21.53
CA ARG A 504 15.00 30.60 22.93
C ARG A 504 14.44 31.81 23.68
N VAL A 505 13.29 31.62 24.32
CA VAL A 505 12.79 32.56 25.33
C VAL A 505 13.28 32.02 26.65
N ASP A 506 14.20 32.76 27.27
CA ASP A 506 14.66 32.45 28.61
C ASP A 506 13.69 33.07 29.62
N PHE A 507 12.94 32.20 30.31
CA PHE A 507 12.11 32.61 31.43
C PHE A 507 13.00 32.70 32.67
N SER A 508 13.18 33.91 33.20
CA SER A 508 13.88 34.10 34.47
C SER A 508 12.89 33.95 35.62
N PHE A 509 12.77 32.76 36.18
CA PHE A 509 12.03 32.57 37.44
C PHE A 509 13.01 32.62 38.62
N LYS A 510 12.69 33.42 39.64
CA LYS A 510 13.53 33.55 40.83
C LYS A 510 13.09 32.52 41.85
N LEU A 511 13.71 31.34 41.86
CA LEU A 511 13.40 30.24 42.80
C LEU A 511 13.44 30.64 44.30
N LYS A 512 14.12 31.73 44.64
CA LYS A 512 14.22 32.27 46.01
C LYS A 512 13.20 33.37 46.32
N ASP A 513 12.54 33.91 45.30
CA ASP A 513 11.53 34.94 45.42
C ASP A 513 10.20 34.30 45.81
N LYS A 514 9.64 34.72 46.94
CA LYS A 514 8.37 34.18 47.45
C LYS A 514 7.16 34.80 46.74
N ASP A 515 7.33 35.92 46.04
CA ASP A 515 6.27 36.61 45.34
C ASP A 515 6.10 36.13 43.89
N ASP A 516 7.13 35.49 43.32
CA ASP A 516 7.09 34.82 42.02
C ASP A 516 6.11 33.62 42.07
N GLN A 517 4.95 33.78 41.43
CA GLN A 517 3.86 32.81 41.45
C GLN A 517 4.23 31.53 40.69
N TYR A 518 4.97 31.67 39.59
CA TYR A 518 5.39 30.56 38.74
C TYR A 518 6.53 29.76 39.41
N ALA A 519 7.52 30.43 40.00
CA ALA A 519 8.60 29.79 40.75
C ALA A 519 8.09 28.94 41.94
N ARG A 520 7.02 29.39 42.61
CA ARG A 520 6.37 28.64 43.70
C ARG A 520 5.83 27.29 43.24
N LEU A 521 5.30 27.21 42.02
CA LEU A 521 4.81 25.95 41.44
C LEU A 521 5.94 24.97 41.09
N TYR A 522 7.14 25.47 40.80
CA TYR A 522 8.36 24.67 40.60
C TYR A 522 9.11 24.35 41.90
N SER A 523 8.59 24.77 43.05
CA SER A 523 9.23 24.53 44.34
C SER A 523 9.33 23.02 44.65
N LYS A 524 10.37 22.64 45.41
CA LYS A 524 10.53 21.27 45.93
C LYS A 524 9.31 20.82 46.73
N ASP A 525 8.55 21.74 47.32
CA ASP A 525 7.38 21.41 48.13
C ASP A 525 6.20 20.98 47.26
N VAL A 526 5.93 21.66 46.14
CA VAL A 526 4.88 21.24 45.18
C VAL A 526 5.22 19.88 44.56
N ILE A 527 6.49 19.66 44.19
CA ILE A 527 6.95 18.35 43.70
C ILE A 527 6.70 17.27 44.77
N LYS A 528 7.10 17.51 46.02
CA LYS A 528 6.84 16.56 47.13
C LYS A 528 5.35 16.31 47.37
N LEU A 529 4.48 17.31 47.18
CA LEU A 529 3.03 17.14 47.30
C LEU A 529 2.49 16.24 46.20
N ILE A 530 2.92 16.43 44.95
CA ILE A 530 2.53 15.59 43.81
C ILE A 530 3.04 14.16 43.97
N ASP A 531 4.28 14.01 44.47
CA ASP A 531 4.94 12.72 44.67
C ASP A 531 4.27 11.86 45.76
N LYS A 532 3.62 12.52 46.73
CA LYS A 532 2.86 11.84 47.79
C LYS A 532 1.49 11.34 47.34
N MET A 533 0.99 11.80 46.19
CA MET A 533 -0.33 11.42 45.71
C MET A 533 -0.38 9.96 45.22
N ARG A 534 -1.53 9.32 45.37
CA ARG A 534 -1.77 7.93 44.99
C ARG A 534 -2.52 7.78 43.66
N PHE A 535 -3.14 8.86 43.18
CA PHE A 535 -3.88 8.91 41.91
C PHE A 535 -4.91 7.77 41.78
N PRO A 536 -5.78 7.56 42.79
CA PRO A 536 -6.57 6.34 42.92
C PRO A 536 -7.55 6.11 41.75
N ARG A 537 -8.14 7.18 41.18
CA ARG A 537 -9.03 7.10 40.00
C ARG A 537 -8.37 6.48 38.77
N TYR A 538 -7.06 6.62 38.63
CA TYR A 538 -6.33 6.06 37.50
C TYR A 538 -5.94 4.60 37.69
N GLY A 539 -6.16 4.05 38.89
CA GLY A 539 -5.86 2.66 39.25
C GLY A 539 -7.00 1.95 39.96
N LEU A 540 -8.26 2.30 39.67
CA LEU A 540 -9.45 1.71 40.32
C LEU A 540 -9.51 0.18 40.21
N GLY A 541 -8.89 -0.39 39.18
CA GLY A 541 -8.81 -1.85 38.97
C GLY A 541 -7.69 -2.55 39.73
N GLN A 542 -7.02 -1.88 40.66
CA GLN A 542 -6.00 -2.50 41.51
C GLN A 542 -6.65 -3.20 42.71
N ASP A 543 -6.03 -4.29 43.15
CA ASP A 543 -6.53 -5.15 44.23
C ASP A 543 -6.77 -4.36 45.54
N ASP A 544 -5.98 -3.30 45.81
CA ASP A 544 -6.14 -2.46 47.00
C ASP A 544 -7.50 -1.70 47.05
N TYR A 545 -8.12 -1.45 45.90
CA TYR A 545 -9.33 -0.62 45.80
C TYR A 545 -10.61 -1.41 45.52
N ILE A 546 -10.51 -2.65 45.05
CA ILE A 546 -11.68 -3.52 44.82
C ILE A 546 -11.86 -4.43 46.03
N GLN A 547 -13.09 -4.70 46.44
CA GLN A 547 -13.36 -5.67 47.49
C GLN A 547 -13.16 -7.10 46.98
N ASP A 548 -12.28 -7.88 47.66
CA ASP A 548 -12.00 -9.28 47.31
C ASP A 548 -13.22 -10.21 47.45
N ASN A 549 -14.17 -9.86 48.32
CA ASN A 549 -15.39 -10.65 48.54
C ASN A 549 -16.58 -9.72 48.87
N PRO A 550 -17.17 -9.06 47.86
CA PRO A 550 -18.26 -8.12 48.09
C PRO A 550 -19.49 -8.86 48.62
N LYS A 551 -20.21 -8.21 49.55
CA LYS A 551 -21.46 -8.77 50.13
C LYS A 551 -22.57 -8.95 49.10
N GLU A 552 -22.51 -8.19 48.01
CA GLU A 552 -23.44 -8.26 46.89
C GLU A 552 -22.73 -8.83 45.66
N GLN A 553 -23.44 -9.56 44.82
CA GLN A 553 -22.87 -10.07 43.57
C GLN A 553 -22.84 -8.95 42.51
N PHE A 554 -21.79 -8.97 41.69
CA PHE A 554 -21.69 -8.12 40.51
C PHE A 554 -22.77 -8.47 39.49
N GLU A 555 -23.43 -7.45 38.96
CA GLU A 555 -24.25 -7.63 37.76
C GLU A 555 -23.35 -7.99 36.55
N PRO A 556 -23.87 -8.67 35.52
CA PRO A 556 -23.07 -9.07 34.35
C PRO A 556 -22.31 -7.92 33.69
N HIS A 557 -22.91 -6.71 33.64
CA HIS A 557 -22.27 -5.52 33.09
C HIS A 557 -21.16 -4.97 34.00
N GLU A 558 -21.29 -5.07 35.33
CA GLU A 558 -20.29 -4.60 36.30
C GLU A 558 -19.03 -5.48 36.29
N LYS A 559 -19.18 -6.79 36.03
CA LYS A 559 -18.03 -7.70 35.83
C LYS A 559 -17.15 -7.25 34.68
N ILE A 560 -17.76 -6.91 33.54
CA ILE A 560 -17.05 -6.41 32.35
C ILE A 560 -16.33 -5.09 32.65
N ILE A 561 -16.97 -4.20 33.43
CA ILE A 561 -16.36 -2.94 33.84
C ILE A 561 -15.10 -3.19 34.68
N ILE A 562 -15.17 -4.06 35.70
CA ILE A 562 -14.04 -4.39 36.57
C ILE A 562 -12.87 -5.02 35.81
N GLU A 563 -13.14 -5.99 34.93
CA GLU A 563 -12.10 -6.62 34.10
C GLU A 563 -11.36 -5.61 33.23
N ASN A 564 -12.07 -4.59 32.73
CA ASN A 564 -11.48 -3.51 31.94
C ASN A 564 -10.67 -2.52 32.78
N LEU A 565 -11.00 -2.31 34.06
CA LEU A 565 -10.27 -1.42 34.95
C LEU A 565 -8.87 -1.96 35.31
N GLY A 566 -8.71 -3.29 35.40
CA GLY A 566 -7.45 -3.92 35.81
C GLY A 566 -6.28 -3.80 34.81
N ARG A 567 -6.57 -3.73 33.49
CA ARG A 567 -5.54 -3.83 32.44
C ARG A 567 -4.64 -2.59 32.27
N ALA A 568 -5.02 -1.42 32.79
CA ALA A 568 -4.35 -0.14 32.49
C ALA A 568 -3.83 0.63 33.72
N GLY A 569 -4.14 0.19 34.94
CA GLY A 569 -4.09 1.04 36.14
C GLY A 569 -2.72 1.63 36.52
N ILE A 570 -1.63 0.85 36.39
CA ILE A 570 -0.30 1.31 36.86
C ILE A 570 0.31 2.36 35.92
N GLN A 571 0.20 2.16 34.60
CA GLN A 571 0.78 3.10 33.62
C GLN A 571 0.03 4.44 33.61
N LEU A 572 -1.30 4.42 33.83
CA LEU A 572 -2.13 5.62 33.88
C LEU A 572 -1.77 6.57 35.03
N LYS A 573 -1.35 6.03 36.20
CA LYS A 573 -0.83 6.85 37.31
C LYS A 573 0.39 7.68 36.89
N GLY A 574 1.33 7.06 36.16
CA GLY A 574 2.51 7.75 35.62
C GLY A 574 2.17 8.82 34.59
N PHE A 575 1.20 8.56 33.71
CA PHE A 575 0.71 9.55 32.74
C PHE A 575 0.00 10.74 33.41
N ALA A 576 -0.84 10.50 34.41
CA ALA A 576 -1.53 11.56 35.15
C ALA A 576 -0.53 12.53 35.81
N ARG A 577 0.49 11.99 36.47
CA ARG A 577 1.57 12.79 37.07
C ARG A 577 2.37 13.57 36.03
N THR A 578 2.78 12.92 34.94
CA THR A 578 3.53 13.56 33.85
C THR A 578 2.71 14.67 33.18
N ASN A 579 1.41 14.47 32.99
CA ASN A 579 0.54 15.46 32.38
C ASN A 579 0.39 16.72 33.25
N LEU A 580 0.33 16.59 34.58
CA LEU A 580 0.35 17.75 35.47
C LEU A 580 1.63 18.58 35.27
N PHE A 581 2.81 17.94 35.22
CA PHE A 581 4.07 18.66 34.95
C PHE A 581 4.12 19.30 33.56
N LYS A 582 3.64 18.62 32.51
CA LYS A 582 3.56 19.20 31.16
C LYS A 582 2.64 20.43 31.10
N ARG A 583 1.55 20.43 31.87
CA ARG A 583 0.66 21.60 31.99
C ARG A 583 1.36 22.76 32.72
N LEU A 584 2.17 22.44 33.73
CA LEU A 584 3.01 23.42 34.41
C LEU A 584 4.00 24.08 33.45
N GLU A 585 4.68 23.31 32.60
CA GLU A 585 5.58 23.85 31.56
C GLU A 585 4.88 24.73 30.52
N SER A 586 3.56 24.62 30.38
CA SER A 586 2.80 25.40 29.40
C SER A 586 2.35 26.76 29.95
N SER A 587 1.81 26.79 31.18
CA SER A 587 1.44 28.01 31.92
C SER A 587 1.03 27.62 33.35
N GLY A 588 1.35 28.46 34.34
CA GLY A 588 0.94 28.20 35.72
C GLY A 588 -0.57 28.24 35.91
N TYR A 589 -1.31 29.05 35.14
CA TYR A 589 -2.78 29.03 35.13
C TYR A 589 -3.32 27.68 34.63
N ALA A 590 -2.77 27.17 33.52
CA ALA A 590 -3.17 25.87 32.97
C ALA A 590 -2.91 24.72 33.94
N PHE A 591 -1.82 24.79 34.70
CA PHE A 591 -1.54 23.87 35.79
C PHE A 591 -2.56 23.96 36.93
N MET A 592 -2.81 25.17 37.44
CA MET A 592 -3.75 25.40 38.53
C MET A 592 -5.17 24.96 38.17
N LEU A 593 -5.60 25.20 36.92
CA LEU A 593 -6.86 24.71 36.38
C LEU A 593 -6.90 23.17 36.34
N SER A 594 -5.80 22.53 35.92
CA SER A 594 -5.69 21.07 35.91
C SER A 594 -5.77 20.48 37.33
N VAL A 595 -5.13 21.13 38.31
CA VAL A 595 -5.20 20.78 39.73
C VAL A 595 -6.64 20.94 40.27
N SER A 596 -7.28 22.08 40.00
CA SER A 596 -8.68 22.34 40.40
C SER A 596 -9.63 21.25 39.88
N ARG A 597 -9.51 20.89 38.60
CA ARG A 597 -10.32 19.83 37.99
C ARG A 597 -10.07 18.46 38.62
N GLN A 598 -8.82 18.17 38.95
CA GLN A 598 -8.47 16.92 39.63
C GLN A 598 -9.14 16.83 41.00
N ILE A 599 -9.17 17.94 41.76
CA ILE A 599 -9.85 18.04 43.05
C ILE A 599 -11.35 17.82 42.89
N LEU A 600 -11.98 18.51 41.93
CA LEU A 600 -13.41 18.40 41.67
C LEU A 600 -13.82 16.96 41.33
N ARG A 601 -13.07 16.29 40.45
CA ARG A 601 -13.34 14.90 40.05
C ARG A 601 -13.15 13.92 41.22
N ASN A 602 -12.16 14.13 42.07
CA ASN A 602 -12.01 13.33 43.27
C ASN A 602 -13.19 13.53 44.24
N TYR A 603 -13.65 14.77 44.44
CA TYR A 603 -14.84 15.03 45.26
C TYR A 603 -16.14 14.49 44.65
N LEU A 604 -16.24 14.38 43.33
CA LEU A 604 -17.35 13.69 42.66
C LEU A 604 -17.40 12.22 43.09
N PHE A 605 -16.26 11.53 43.05
CA PHE A 605 -16.16 10.13 43.52
C PHE A 605 -16.46 10.03 45.01
N LEU A 606 -15.92 10.93 45.83
CA LEU A 606 -16.23 10.97 47.27
C LEU A 606 -17.72 11.17 47.53
N HIS A 607 -18.39 12.09 46.82
CA HIS A 607 -19.84 12.30 46.94
C HIS A 607 -20.61 11.02 46.64
N ALA A 608 -20.23 10.31 45.57
CA ALA A 608 -20.86 9.04 45.21
C ALA A 608 -20.64 7.95 46.27
N ILE A 609 -19.41 7.79 46.78
CA ILE A 609 -19.09 6.84 47.84
C ILE A 609 -19.87 7.16 49.13
N GLU A 610 -19.88 8.42 49.56
CA GLU A 610 -20.52 8.85 50.81
C GLU A 610 -22.04 8.73 50.81
N ASN A 611 -22.66 8.77 49.63
CA ASN A 611 -24.11 8.67 49.47
C ASN A 611 -24.55 7.32 48.89
N ASN A 612 -23.66 6.30 48.86
CA ASN A 612 -23.92 4.98 48.29
C ASN A 612 -24.48 5.03 46.85
N LYS A 613 -23.98 5.95 46.03
CA LYS A 613 -24.35 6.11 44.62
C LYS A 613 -23.27 5.50 43.71
N PRO A 614 -23.61 5.06 42.49
CA PRO A 614 -22.63 4.46 41.59
C PRO A 614 -21.58 5.46 41.10
N LEU A 615 -20.35 4.98 40.88
CA LEU A 615 -19.24 5.75 40.33
C LEU A 615 -19.32 5.79 38.80
N PRO A 616 -19.14 6.96 38.16
CA PRO A 616 -18.98 7.04 36.72
C PRO A 616 -17.55 6.62 36.33
N VAL A 617 -17.43 5.61 35.47
CA VAL A 617 -16.17 5.04 34.97
C VAL A 617 -16.22 4.84 33.45
N GLY A 618 -15.07 4.59 32.80
CA GLY A 618 -14.99 4.21 31.38
C GLY A 618 -13.92 4.94 30.56
N LYS A 619 -13.65 4.45 29.33
CA LYS A 619 -12.58 4.95 28.43
C LYS A 619 -12.70 6.44 28.03
N GLN A 620 -13.83 7.08 28.31
CA GLN A 620 -14.14 8.47 27.96
C GLN A 620 -14.18 9.42 29.17
N GLU A 621 -13.90 8.92 30.40
CA GLU A 621 -14.00 9.69 31.65
C GLU A 621 -13.22 11.02 31.57
N THR A 622 -11.97 11.00 31.09
CA THR A 622 -11.14 12.22 31.03
C THR A 622 -11.60 13.19 29.94
N ALA A 623 -11.88 12.70 28.74
CA ALA A 623 -12.12 13.55 27.57
C ALA A 623 -13.51 14.21 27.59
N ILE A 624 -14.55 13.51 28.06
CA ILE A 624 -15.91 14.06 28.09
C ILE A 624 -16.12 14.93 29.33
N ILE A 625 -15.53 14.55 30.48
CA ILE A 625 -15.52 15.45 31.64
C ILE A 625 -14.74 16.71 31.28
N ASP A 626 -13.57 16.63 30.63
CA ASP A 626 -12.91 17.85 30.14
C ASP A 626 -13.79 18.61 29.14
N ASP A 627 -14.36 17.99 28.10
CA ASP A 627 -15.22 18.66 27.11
C ASP A 627 -16.50 19.31 27.72
N TYR A 628 -17.10 18.74 28.76
CA TYR A 628 -18.23 19.32 29.49
C TYR A 628 -17.78 20.43 30.45
N LEU A 629 -16.62 20.29 31.10
CA LEU A 629 -15.97 21.36 31.86
C LEU A 629 -15.49 22.53 30.96
N PHE A 630 -15.54 22.36 29.63
CA PHE A 630 -15.19 23.32 28.59
C PHE A 630 -16.37 23.71 27.69
N SER A 631 -17.62 23.28 27.99
CA SER A 631 -18.75 23.69 27.16
C SER A 631 -19.19 25.10 27.51
N ASP A 632 -19.03 26.02 26.56
CA ASP A 632 -19.72 27.32 26.52
C ASP A 632 -21.24 27.14 26.29
N SER A 633 -21.87 26.26 27.04
CA SER A 633 -23.33 26.30 27.18
C SER A 633 -23.65 27.45 28.12
N ASP A 634 -24.64 28.27 27.77
CA ASP A 634 -25.17 29.40 28.55
C ASP A 634 -25.67 29.05 29.98
N ASP A 635 -25.43 27.83 30.46
CA ASP A 635 -25.68 27.37 31.84
C ASP A 635 -24.43 27.64 32.72
N GLU A 636 -24.38 28.82 33.35
CA GLU A 636 -23.73 29.28 34.62
C GLU A 636 -22.50 28.59 35.29
N LEU A 637 -21.85 27.56 34.73
CA LEU A 637 -20.76 26.83 35.39
C LEU A 637 -19.41 27.02 34.68
N GLU A 638 -18.93 28.27 34.62
CA GLU A 638 -17.48 28.51 34.48
C GLU A 638 -16.76 27.94 35.70
N ILE A 639 -16.05 26.84 35.52
CA ILE A 639 -15.28 26.22 36.61
C ILE A 639 -13.97 26.96 36.76
N GLY A 640 -14.03 28.05 37.52
CA GLY A 640 -12.87 28.75 38.03
C GLY A 640 -12.06 27.91 39.03
N ILE A 641 -10.86 28.36 39.35
CA ILE A 641 -10.05 27.80 40.43
C ILE A 641 -10.78 28.11 41.75
N MET A 642 -11.24 27.08 42.47
CA MET A 642 -11.93 27.23 43.75
C MET A 642 -10.93 27.12 44.91
N ASP A 643 -11.19 27.85 45.99
CA ASP A 643 -10.24 28.01 47.09
C ASP A 643 -10.55 27.14 48.31
N THR A 644 -11.78 26.60 48.40
CA THR A 644 -12.23 25.88 49.60
C THR A 644 -12.78 24.51 49.28
N GLN A 645 -12.52 23.57 50.19
CA GLN A 645 -13.10 22.22 50.15
C GLN A 645 -14.63 22.25 50.01
N LYS A 646 -15.32 23.14 50.73
CA LYS A 646 -16.79 23.25 50.68
C LYS A 646 -17.31 23.61 49.28
N GLN A 647 -16.62 24.48 48.55
CA GLN A 647 -16.98 24.84 47.18
C GLN A 647 -16.86 23.63 46.25
N TYR A 648 -15.72 22.91 46.30
CA TYR A 648 -15.55 21.71 45.50
C TYR A 648 -16.57 20.61 45.83
N GLN A 649 -16.90 20.40 47.11
CA GLN A 649 -17.90 19.42 47.51
C GLN A 649 -19.31 19.78 47.00
N LYS A 650 -19.70 21.06 47.11
CA LYS A 650 -20.99 21.56 46.58
C LYS A 650 -21.07 21.37 45.06
N ASN A 651 -20.03 21.78 44.33
CA ASN A 651 -19.98 21.68 42.88
C ASN A 651 -19.89 20.23 42.41
N ALA A 652 -19.16 19.37 43.13
CA ALA A 652 -19.12 17.94 42.85
C ALA A 652 -20.48 17.27 43.00
N ALA A 653 -21.26 17.63 44.02
CA ALA A 653 -22.62 17.11 44.21
C ALA A 653 -23.57 17.55 43.08
N HIS A 654 -23.50 18.82 42.69
CA HIS A 654 -24.27 19.35 41.56
C HIS A 654 -23.88 18.67 40.24
N PHE A 655 -22.59 18.57 39.97
CA PHE A 655 -22.08 17.94 38.76
C PHE A 655 -22.40 16.44 38.70
N TYR A 656 -22.34 15.74 39.83
CA TYR A 656 -22.81 14.34 39.90
C TYR A 656 -24.29 14.21 39.52
N HIS A 657 -25.14 15.13 39.99
CA HIS A 657 -26.56 15.16 39.65
C HIS A 657 -26.79 15.35 38.14
N ASP A 658 -26.09 16.31 37.53
CA ASP A 658 -26.13 16.56 36.09
C ASP A 658 -25.68 15.35 35.26
N LEU A 659 -24.60 14.68 35.68
CA LEU A 659 -24.12 13.48 35.01
C LEU A 659 -25.19 12.38 34.99
N VAL A 660 -25.90 12.19 36.10
CA VAL A 660 -26.97 11.18 36.21
C VAL A 660 -28.21 11.57 35.40
N GLN A 661 -28.57 12.86 35.34
CA GLN A 661 -29.78 13.30 34.63
C GLN A 661 -29.57 13.47 33.12
N LYS A 662 -28.52 14.17 32.72
CA LYS A 662 -28.29 14.60 31.33
C LYS A 662 -27.36 13.64 30.57
N HIS A 663 -26.46 12.94 31.25
CA HIS A 663 -25.36 12.19 30.61
C HIS A 663 -25.27 10.71 31.00
N LYS A 664 -26.32 10.12 31.59
CA LYS A 664 -26.31 8.73 32.12
C LYS A 664 -25.77 7.69 31.13
N LYS A 665 -26.14 7.80 29.84
CA LYS A 665 -25.75 6.86 28.77
C LYS A 665 -24.31 7.00 28.28
N GLN A 666 -23.60 8.05 28.69
CA GLN A 666 -22.24 8.36 28.22
C GLN A 666 -21.15 7.77 29.13
N TYR A 667 -21.53 7.31 30.32
CA TYR A 667 -20.63 6.72 31.32
C TYR A 667 -21.04 5.28 31.61
N ASP A 668 -20.06 4.45 31.91
CA ASP A 668 -20.31 3.18 32.59
C ASP A 668 -20.47 3.50 34.08
N TRP A 669 -21.40 2.83 34.76
CA TRP A 669 -21.71 3.10 36.16
C TRP A 669 -21.48 1.84 36.97
N ILE A 670 -20.75 1.95 38.07
CA ILE A 670 -20.45 0.81 38.95
C ILE A 670 -20.79 1.17 40.39
N ARG A 671 -21.49 0.29 41.12
CA ARG A 671 -21.87 0.57 42.50
C ARG A 671 -20.62 0.82 43.38
N SER A 672 -20.67 1.89 44.18
CA SER A 672 -19.57 2.27 45.07
C SER A 672 -19.26 1.21 46.15
N ILE A 673 -20.24 0.34 46.46
CA ILE A 673 -20.12 -0.75 47.43
C ILE A 673 -19.02 -1.75 47.10
N PHE A 674 -18.60 -1.83 45.84
CA PHE A 674 -17.56 -2.76 45.39
C PHE A 674 -16.15 -2.26 45.64
N PHE A 675 -16.01 -1.03 46.11
CA PHE A 675 -14.72 -0.44 46.41
C PHE A 675 -14.41 -0.46 47.90
N THR A 676 -13.14 -0.59 48.24
CA THR A 676 -12.66 -0.62 49.63
C THR A 676 -12.71 0.79 50.24
N LYS A 677 -12.67 0.87 51.58
CA LYS A 677 -12.55 2.16 52.29
C LYS A 677 -11.24 2.89 51.94
N ILE A 678 -10.21 2.16 51.52
CA ILE A 678 -8.91 2.69 51.12
C ILE A 678 -9.06 3.66 49.93
N LEU A 679 -9.95 3.36 48.97
CA LEU A 679 -10.24 4.28 47.86
C LEU A 679 -10.69 5.66 48.36
N LYS A 680 -11.58 5.69 49.36
CA LYS A 680 -12.07 6.94 49.96
C LYS A 680 -10.94 7.70 50.65
N GLU A 681 -10.12 7.00 51.43
CA GLU A 681 -9.01 7.58 52.19
C GLU A 681 -7.94 8.19 51.25
N ASP A 682 -7.59 7.50 50.18
CA ASP A 682 -6.61 7.97 49.20
C ASP A 682 -7.15 9.15 48.36
N LEU A 683 -8.44 9.14 47.99
CA LEU A 683 -9.07 10.28 47.31
C LEU A 683 -9.07 11.54 48.17
N ASP A 684 -9.37 11.40 49.47
CA ASP A 684 -9.37 12.52 50.41
C ASP A 684 -7.94 13.02 50.69
N ASN A 685 -6.97 12.11 50.82
CA ASN A 685 -5.55 12.48 50.96
C ASN A 685 -5.02 13.23 49.72
N ASP A 686 -5.29 12.74 48.52
CA ASP A 686 -4.90 13.42 47.28
C ASP A 686 -5.52 14.82 47.20
N ASN A 687 -6.82 14.96 47.53
CA ASN A 687 -7.48 16.26 47.61
C ASN A 687 -6.85 17.21 48.62
N LYS A 688 -6.46 16.72 49.80
CA LYS A 688 -5.74 17.54 50.79
C LYS A 688 -4.39 18.03 50.26
N GLN A 689 -3.66 17.20 49.49
CA GLN A 689 -2.40 17.66 48.89
C GLN A 689 -2.65 18.66 47.76
N LEU A 690 -3.60 18.40 46.87
CA LEU A 690 -3.96 19.29 45.75
C LEU A 690 -4.48 20.64 46.25
N LEU A 691 -5.32 20.65 47.30
CA LEU A 691 -5.80 21.89 47.91
C LEU A 691 -4.66 22.71 48.53
N LYS A 692 -3.60 22.09 49.05
CA LYS A 692 -2.41 22.85 49.48
C LYS A 692 -1.75 23.55 48.30
N ILE A 693 -1.64 22.88 47.15
CA ILE A 693 -1.09 23.47 45.92
C ILE A 693 -1.94 24.66 45.47
N VAL A 694 -3.28 24.52 45.46
CA VAL A 694 -4.19 25.62 45.13
C VAL A 694 -4.03 26.80 46.10
N ASN A 695 -3.98 26.51 47.40
CA ASN A 695 -3.85 27.51 48.45
C ASN A 695 -2.49 28.24 48.46
N MET A 696 -1.45 27.67 47.84
CA MET A 696 -0.15 28.34 47.68
C MET A 696 -0.18 29.48 46.65
N ASN A 697 -1.13 29.45 45.71
CA ASN A 697 -1.26 30.41 44.60
C ASN A 697 -2.73 30.83 44.37
N LYS A 698 -3.43 31.20 45.47
CA LYS A 698 -4.88 31.52 45.52
C LYS A 698 -5.38 32.55 44.51
N LYS A 699 -4.51 33.43 44.02
CA LYS A 699 -4.85 34.48 43.06
C LYS A 699 -3.78 34.47 41.99
N TRP A 700 -3.95 33.58 41.03
CA TRP A 700 -3.10 33.60 39.84
C TRP A 700 -3.33 34.92 39.12
N GLU A 701 -2.32 35.79 39.10
CA GLU A 701 -2.37 37.05 38.37
C GLU A 701 -1.64 36.85 37.05
N ALA A 702 -2.38 36.68 35.95
CA ALA A 702 -1.80 36.43 34.63
C ALA A 702 -0.85 37.55 34.14
N VAL A 703 -0.90 38.74 34.75
CA VAL A 703 0.01 39.87 34.47
C VAL A 703 1.37 39.72 35.17
N LYS A 704 1.47 38.82 36.16
CA LYS A 704 2.69 38.50 36.91
C LYS A 704 3.34 37.16 36.47
N ASP A 705 2.71 36.45 35.54
CA ASP A 705 3.23 35.29 34.78
C ASP A 705 3.89 35.80 33.49
#